data_AF-A0A7J8TBN7-F1
#
_entry.id   AF-A0A7J8TBN7-F1
#
_cell.length_a   1.000
_cell.length_b   1.000
_cell.length_c   1.000
_cell.angle_alpha   90.00
_cell.angle_beta   90.00
_cell.angle_gamma   90.00
#
_symmetry.space_group_name_H-M   'P 1'
#
loop_
_entity.id
_entity.type
_entity.pdbx_description
1 polymer ?
#
loop_
_entity_poly.entity_id
_entity_poly.type
_entity_poly.pdbx_seq_one_letter_code
_entity_poly.pdbx_strand_id
1 'polypeptide(L)'
;MPDCFLLQAKRPLYASSASDQDGRAFCILRDVFIANVPVRCNNFRPKCLYVAVMLRRMMEAILNKDAMDDKDYVGNKRLELSGQLISLLFEDLFKTTLAQVKKSIDSVLSKTSRSSALDPSQFLRRMEFITTGLERTLSTGNFDIQRFRMHRKGMTQVLARLSFIGTLGFMTKVSPQFEKSRKVSGPRALQPSQWGMLCPCDTPEGEACGLVKNLALMTHVTTDEDEGPLVSLCYCLGVEDLELLSGEELHTPNSFLVMLNGLILGKHRRPQHFANALRKLRRAGKVGEFVSVFVNEKQRCVYIASDGGRVCRPLVIADKGISRIKEHHMKELLDGVRTFDDFLSDGLIEYLDVNEENNALIALYEGEATPETTHIEIEPFTILGVIAGLIPYPHHNQSPRNTYQCAMGKQAMGNIAYNQASRIIQYSLCRMDTLLYLLVYPQRPLLTTRTIELVGYDKLGAGQNATVAVISYSGYDIEDAIVMNKSSLDRGFGRCIVMKNRSSNIIQKYENGATDRILRPQRTGPGSEKMQILDDDGIASPGEIIRPNDILLNKEVPIHTRGTRVSSDSLPDSAYKPARQSYKGPEGESCVVDRVSLSTDRNGNLSIKFLIRHTRRPELGDKFSSRHGQKGVCGIIIQQEDFPFSERGICPDLIMNPHGFPSRMTVGKMIELLGGKAGVSCGRFHYGSAFGEPSGHADKVETISETLVKHGFCYNGKDFIYSGFAAYYPSPSPLFLKVEAYCSCQDY
;
A
#
# COMPACT_ATOMS: atom_id res chain seq x y z
N MET A 1 -38.14 -21.44 -3.61
CA MET A 1 -38.39 -22.90 -3.62
C MET A 1 -37.09 -23.59 -3.24
N PRO A 2 -37.06 -24.46 -2.20
CA PRO A 2 -35.81 -25.03 -1.72
C PRO A 2 -35.62 -26.41 -2.34
N ASP A 3 -34.93 -26.49 -3.48
CA ASP A 3 -34.23 -27.71 -3.88
C ASP A 3 -32.78 -27.59 -3.41
N CYS A 4 -32.59 -28.12 -2.21
CA CYS A 4 -31.32 -28.24 -1.53
C CYS A 4 -30.35 -29.04 -2.40
N PHE A 5 -29.20 -28.45 -2.70
CA PHE A 5 -28.02 -29.10 -3.27
C PHE A 5 -27.63 -30.32 -2.42
N LEU A 6 -28.11 -31.51 -2.81
CA LEU A 6 -27.55 -32.78 -2.39
C LEU A 6 -26.22 -32.98 -3.10
N LEU A 7 -25.14 -32.46 -2.48
CA LEU A 7 -23.77 -32.87 -2.75
C LEU A 7 -23.66 -34.37 -2.50
N GLN A 8 -23.76 -35.15 -3.57
CA GLN A 8 -23.55 -36.60 -3.55
C GLN A 8 -22.19 -36.91 -2.94
N ALA A 9 -22.22 -37.75 -1.91
CA ALA A 9 -21.09 -38.25 -1.18
C ALA A 9 -20.02 -38.84 -2.10
N LYS A 10 -18.76 -38.48 -1.86
CA LYS A 10 -17.57 -39.19 -2.38
C LYS A 10 -17.74 -40.70 -2.16
N ARG A 11 -17.89 -41.47 -3.24
CA ARG A 11 -17.65 -42.92 -3.23
C ARG A 11 -16.14 -43.19 -3.38
N PRO A 12 -15.63 -44.27 -2.78
CA PRO A 12 -14.20 -44.56 -2.74
C PRO A 12 -13.66 -44.91 -4.13
N LEU A 13 -12.42 -44.50 -4.40
CA LEU A 13 -11.65 -45.01 -5.52
C LEU A 13 -11.37 -46.52 -5.32
N TYR A 14 -11.44 -47.25 -6.44
CA TYR A 14 -11.03 -48.65 -6.69
C TYR A 14 -12.10 -49.75 -6.54
N ALA A 15 -12.64 -50.20 -7.68
CA ALA A 15 -12.96 -51.60 -7.99
C ALA A 15 -13.04 -51.81 -9.51
N SER A 16 -12.29 -52.78 -10.02
CA SER A 16 -11.96 -53.05 -11.44
C SER A 16 -13.03 -53.79 -12.26
N SER A 17 -13.28 -53.39 -13.51
CA SER A 17 -13.56 -54.25 -14.70
C SER A 17 -13.63 -53.39 -15.99
N ALA A 18 -13.65 -53.96 -17.19
CA ALA A 18 -13.59 -53.21 -18.47
C ALA A 18 -14.72 -52.17 -18.69
N SER A 19 -15.86 -52.28 -17.99
CA SER A 19 -16.93 -51.26 -17.95
C SER A 19 -16.51 -49.95 -17.24
N ASP A 20 -15.42 -50.01 -16.48
CA ASP A 20 -14.90 -48.93 -15.65
C ASP A 20 -14.00 -47.99 -16.46
N GLN A 21 -13.47 -48.41 -17.62
CA GLN A 21 -12.70 -47.54 -18.51
C GLN A 21 -13.60 -46.52 -19.22
N ASP A 22 -14.74 -46.97 -19.75
CA ASP A 22 -15.73 -46.08 -20.39
C ASP A 22 -16.36 -45.14 -19.35
N GLY A 23 -16.71 -45.67 -18.17
CA GLY A 23 -17.19 -44.87 -17.05
C GLY A 23 -16.18 -43.82 -16.59
N ARG A 24 -14.89 -44.19 -16.55
CA ARG A 24 -13.80 -43.27 -16.19
C ARG A 24 -13.53 -42.24 -17.27
N ALA A 25 -13.54 -42.60 -18.55
CA ALA A 25 -13.40 -41.67 -19.67
C ALA A 25 -14.56 -40.66 -19.67
N PHE A 26 -15.78 -41.12 -19.44
CA PHE A 26 -16.95 -40.27 -19.31
C PHE A 26 -16.85 -39.29 -18.14
N CYS A 27 -16.41 -39.76 -16.96
CA CYS A 27 -16.16 -38.89 -15.81
C CYS A 27 -15.06 -37.85 -16.09
N ILE A 28 -13.99 -38.23 -16.81
CA ILE A 28 -12.93 -37.30 -17.20
C ILE A 28 -13.50 -36.22 -18.12
N LEU A 29 -14.27 -36.59 -19.15
CA LEU A 29 -14.89 -35.64 -20.07
C LEU A 29 -15.89 -34.71 -19.38
N ARG A 30 -16.64 -35.22 -18.40
CA ARG A 30 -17.63 -34.43 -17.67
C ARG A 30 -17.00 -33.51 -16.63
N ASP A 31 -16.09 -34.02 -15.80
CA ASP A 31 -15.67 -33.34 -14.56
C ASP A 31 -14.25 -32.74 -14.65
N VAL A 32 -13.37 -33.25 -15.51
CA VAL A 32 -11.96 -32.84 -15.57
C VAL A 32 -11.63 -32.02 -16.82
N PHE A 33 -12.06 -32.46 -17.99
CA PHE A 33 -11.81 -31.76 -19.25
C PHE A 33 -12.66 -30.49 -19.32
N ILE A 34 -12.01 -29.32 -19.36
CA ILE A 34 -12.67 -28.00 -19.38
C ILE A 34 -13.72 -27.91 -18.26
N ALA A 35 -13.24 -28.05 -17.02
CA ALA A 35 -14.07 -28.13 -15.84
C ALA A 35 -14.89 -26.85 -15.57
N ASN A 36 -14.48 -25.71 -16.15
CA ASN A 36 -15.21 -24.44 -16.04
C ASN A 36 -16.54 -24.45 -16.78
N VAL A 37 -16.69 -25.23 -17.87
CA VAL A 37 -17.95 -25.30 -18.63
C VAL A 37 -18.84 -26.40 -18.04
N PRO A 38 -20.00 -26.05 -17.44
CA PRO A 38 -20.86 -27.02 -16.79
C PRO A 38 -21.54 -27.94 -17.82
N VAL A 39 -21.68 -29.22 -17.47
CA VAL A 39 -22.44 -30.21 -18.25
C VAL A 39 -23.74 -30.49 -17.50
N ARG A 40 -24.87 -30.05 -18.04
CA ARG A 40 -26.21 -30.37 -17.50
C ARG A 40 -26.76 -31.60 -18.20
N CYS A 41 -27.31 -32.55 -17.44
CA CYS A 41 -27.96 -33.75 -17.97
C CYS A 41 -27.12 -34.53 -19.00
N ASN A 42 -25.79 -34.62 -18.80
CA ASN A 42 -24.86 -35.26 -19.74
C ASN A 42 -24.85 -34.66 -21.17
N ASN A 43 -25.29 -33.41 -21.34
CA ASN A 43 -25.20 -32.69 -22.62
C ASN A 43 -23.81 -32.06 -22.81
N PHE A 44 -23.00 -32.63 -23.71
CA PHE A 44 -21.65 -32.13 -24.01
C PHE A 44 -21.62 -31.03 -25.08
N ARG A 45 -22.78 -30.66 -25.66
CA ARG A 45 -22.86 -29.67 -26.73
C ARG A 45 -22.15 -28.35 -26.41
N PRO A 46 -22.30 -27.73 -25.21
CA PRO A 46 -21.59 -26.50 -24.87
C PRO A 46 -20.07 -26.67 -24.87
N LYS A 47 -19.56 -27.81 -24.34
CA LYS A 47 -18.11 -28.11 -24.34
C LYS A 47 -17.56 -28.28 -25.75
N CYS A 48 -18.28 -29.00 -26.62
CA CYS A 48 -17.86 -29.18 -28.02
C CYS A 48 -17.73 -27.84 -28.75
N LEU A 49 -18.73 -26.96 -28.59
CA LEU A 49 -18.71 -25.63 -29.21
C LEU A 49 -17.60 -24.74 -28.62
N TYR A 50 -17.37 -24.82 -27.30
CA TYR A 50 -16.29 -24.08 -26.65
C TYR A 50 -14.91 -24.46 -27.23
N VAL A 51 -14.64 -25.77 -27.38
CA VAL A 51 -13.39 -26.27 -27.99
C VAL A 51 -13.27 -25.82 -29.45
N ALA A 52 -14.37 -25.84 -30.21
CA ALA A 52 -14.36 -25.36 -31.60
C ALA A 52 -13.99 -23.87 -31.69
N VAL A 53 -14.51 -23.03 -30.79
CA VAL A 53 -14.15 -21.61 -30.70
C VAL A 53 -12.68 -21.44 -30.32
N MET A 54 -12.16 -22.23 -29.38
CA MET A 54 -10.73 -22.20 -29.02
C MET A 54 -9.83 -22.56 -30.21
N LEU A 55 -10.14 -23.64 -30.94
CA LEU A 55 -9.38 -24.05 -32.12
C LEU A 55 -9.41 -22.99 -33.22
N ARG A 56 -10.58 -22.37 -33.46
CA ARG A 56 -10.72 -21.28 -34.42
C ARG A 56 -9.85 -20.08 -34.04
N ARG A 57 -9.87 -19.64 -32.79
CA ARG A 57 -9.02 -18.53 -32.31
C ARG A 57 -7.54 -18.86 -32.47
N MET A 58 -7.14 -20.10 -32.20
CA MET A 58 -5.77 -20.55 -32.43
C MET A 58 -5.39 -20.49 -33.92
N MET A 59 -6.26 -20.95 -34.82
CA MET A 59 -6.03 -20.85 -36.27
C MET A 59 -5.96 -19.38 -36.73
N GLU A 60 -6.83 -18.52 -36.21
CA GLU A 60 -6.84 -17.09 -36.52
C GLU A 60 -5.56 -16.39 -36.06
N ALA A 61 -5.04 -16.72 -34.88
CA ALA A 61 -3.77 -16.19 -34.37
C ALA A 61 -2.55 -16.68 -35.18
N ILE A 62 -2.62 -17.88 -35.78
CA ILE A 62 -1.57 -18.39 -36.68
C ILE A 62 -1.59 -17.62 -38.02
N LEU A 63 -2.79 -17.32 -38.54
CA LEU A 63 -2.97 -16.64 -39.81
C LEU A 63 -2.73 -15.13 -39.71
N ASN A 64 -3.18 -14.51 -38.61
CA ASN A 64 -3.12 -13.08 -38.37
C ASN A 64 -2.35 -12.78 -37.08
N LYS A 65 -1.20 -12.11 -37.21
CA LYS A 65 -0.38 -11.69 -36.06
C LYS A 65 -1.09 -10.69 -35.16
N ASP A 66 -2.01 -9.89 -35.70
CA ASP A 66 -2.75 -8.87 -34.93
C ASP A 66 -3.86 -9.47 -34.04
N ALA A 67 -4.16 -10.76 -34.21
CA ALA A 67 -5.09 -11.51 -33.37
C ALA A 67 -4.44 -12.12 -32.13
N MET A 68 -3.13 -11.90 -31.92
CA MET A 68 -2.43 -12.33 -30.70
C MET A 68 -2.79 -11.42 -29.52
N ASP A 69 -3.20 -12.01 -28.41
CA ASP A 69 -3.53 -11.29 -27.19
C ASP A 69 -2.25 -10.88 -26.41
N ASP A 70 -2.22 -9.64 -25.91
CA ASP A 70 -1.16 -9.17 -25.01
C ASP A 70 -1.38 -9.71 -23.60
N LYS A 71 -0.38 -10.42 -23.08
CA LYS A 71 -0.37 -10.99 -21.73
C LYS A 71 -0.21 -9.92 -20.66
N ASP A 72 0.44 -8.81 -21.00
CA ASP A 72 0.77 -7.79 -20.02
C ASP A 72 -0.38 -6.79 -19.79
N TYR A 73 -1.31 -6.72 -20.74
CA TYR A 73 -2.53 -5.92 -20.67
C TYR A 73 -3.28 -6.11 -19.34
N VAL A 74 -3.58 -5.02 -18.65
CA VAL A 74 -4.08 -5.06 -17.28
C VAL A 74 -5.50 -5.58 -17.16
N GLY A 75 -6.35 -5.41 -18.18
CA GLY A 75 -7.69 -6.00 -18.20
C GLY A 75 -7.70 -7.54 -18.20
N ASN A 76 -6.56 -8.19 -18.50
CA ASN A 76 -6.38 -9.64 -18.40
C ASN A 76 -5.85 -10.08 -17.02
N LYS A 77 -5.43 -9.13 -16.18
CA LYS A 77 -4.91 -9.38 -14.83
C LYS A 77 -6.04 -9.23 -13.83
N ARG A 78 -5.97 -9.99 -12.73
CA ARG A 78 -6.89 -9.91 -11.60
C ARG A 78 -6.10 -9.75 -10.31
N LEU A 79 -6.62 -8.92 -9.42
CA LEU A 79 -6.07 -8.69 -8.10
C LEU A 79 -6.78 -9.59 -7.10
N GLU A 80 -6.05 -10.55 -6.55
CA GLU A 80 -6.55 -11.34 -5.43
C GLU A 80 -6.40 -10.54 -4.14
N LEU A 81 -7.53 -10.24 -3.50
CA LEU A 81 -7.56 -9.48 -2.25
C LEU A 81 -7.27 -10.37 -1.03
N SER A 82 -6.94 -9.74 0.09
CA SER A 82 -6.69 -10.43 1.37
C SER A 82 -7.86 -11.31 1.81
N GLY A 83 -9.11 -10.83 1.61
CA GLY A 83 -10.32 -11.59 1.93
C GLY A 83 -10.45 -12.89 1.13
N GLN A 84 -10.14 -12.87 -0.16
CA GLN A 84 -10.19 -14.06 -1.03
C GLN A 84 -9.12 -15.08 -0.61
N LEU A 85 -7.89 -14.63 -0.32
CA LEU A 85 -6.81 -15.50 0.15
C LEU A 85 -7.12 -16.14 1.51
N ILE A 86 -7.71 -15.37 2.43
CA ILE A 86 -8.14 -15.87 3.75
C ILE A 86 -9.31 -16.85 3.59
N SER A 87 -10.24 -16.60 2.66
CA SER A 87 -11.35 -17.51 2.36
C SER A 87 -10.84 -18.90 1.93
N LEU A 88 -9.89 -18.95 0.99
CA LEU A 88 -9.27 -20.22 0.55
C LEU A 88 -8.55 -20.95 1.69
N LEU A 89 -7.83 -20.20 2.53
CA LEU A 89 -7.13 -20.74 3.69
C LEU A 89 -8.13 -21.31 4.72
N PHE A 90 -9.19 -20.57 5.01
CA PHE A 90 -10.23 -20.99 5.94
C PHE A 90 -10.96 -22.23 5.43
N GLU A 91 -11.30 -22.30 4.14
CA GLU A 91 -11.93 -23.47 3.54
C GLU A 91 -11.08 -24.73 3.71
N ASP A 92 -9.76 -24.62 3.50
CA ASP A 92 -8.86 -25.76 3.66
C ASP A 92 -8.73 -26.22 5.11
N LEU A 93 -8.53 -25.27 6.03
CA LEU A 93 -8.46 -25.54 7.47
C LEU A 93 -9.77 -26.15 7.98
N PHE A 94 -10.91 -25.61 7.55
CA PHE A 94 -12.23 -26.06 7.95
C PHE A 94 -12.49 -27.49 7.49
N LYS A 95 -12.28 -27.77 6.20
CA LYS A 95 -12.47 -29.12 5.65
C LYS A 95 -11.45 -30.13 6.20
N THR A 96 -10.22 -29.71 6.51
CA THR A 96 -9.22 -30.56 7.18
C THR A 96 -9.66 -30.89 8.60
N THR A 97 -10.20 -29.90 9.33
CA THR A 97 -10.79 -30.11 10.66
C THR A 97 -11.95 -31.11 10.58
N LEU A 98 -12.86 -30.97 9.61
CA LEU A 98 -13.94 -31.93 9.38
C LEU A 98 -13.44 -33.34 9.09
N ALA A 99 -12.39 -33.48 8.27
CA ALA A 99 -11.79 -34.78 7.97
C ALA A 99 -11.14 -35.44 9.20
N GLN A 100 -10.48 -34.65 10.06
CA GLN A 100 -9.89 -35.13 11.30
C GLN A 100 -10.93 -35.50 12.36
N VAL A 101 -11.98 -34.68 12.50
CA VAL A 101 -13.12 -34.97 13.38
C VAL A 101 -13.81 -36.26 12.93
N LYS A 102 -14.07 -36.41 11.61
CA LYS A 102 -14.61 -37.65 11.06
C LYS A 102 -13.73 -38.85 11.38
N LYS A 103 -12.42 -38.77 11.13
CA LYS A 103 -11.47 -39.85 11.44
C LYS A 103 -11.45 -40.21 12.93
N SER A 104 -11.55 -39.22 13.80
CA SER A 104 -11.62 -39.40 15.25
C SER A 104 -12.90 -40.11 15.67
N ILE A 105 -14.05 -39.67 15.14
CA ILE A 105 -15.35 -40.33 15.37
C ILE A 105 -15.33 -41.77 14.85
N ASP A 106 -14.86 -42.01 13.61
CA ASP A 106 -14.75 -43.34 13.02
C ASP A 106 -13.87 -44.28 13.88
N SER A 107 -12.78 -43.74 14.45
CA SER A 107 -11.89 -44.50 15.35
C SER A 107 -12.49 -44.82 16.71
N VAL A 108 -13.42 -44.00 17.21
CA VAL A 108 -14.12 -44.23 18.47
C VAL A 108 -15.29 -45.19 18.23
N LEU A 109 -16.04 -45.00 17.14
CA LEU A 109 -17.13 -45.89 16.75
C LEU A 109 -16.67 -47.31 16.43
N SER A 110 -15.45 -47.47 15.89
CA SER A 110 -14.87 -48.80 15.67
C SER A 110 -14.48 -49.51 16.98
N LYS A 111 -14.39 -48.80 18.12
CA LYS A 111 -14.20 -49.40 19.44
C LYS A 111 -15.55 -49.63 20.11
N THR A 112 -15.89 -50.89 20.35
CA THR A 112 -17.17 -51.34 20.89
C THR A 112 -17.40 -50.92 22.34
N SER A 113 -17.74 -49.66 22.60
CA SER A 113 -18.34 -49.24 23.88
C SER A 113 -19.71 -48.62 23.62
N ARG A 114 -20.76 -49.45 23.70
CA ARG A 114 -22.17 -49.09 23.44
C ARG A 114 -22.81 -48.17 24.49
N SER A 115 -22.06 -47.73 25.51
CA SER A 115 -22.64 -47.21 26.75
C SER A 115 -22.53 -45.69 26.96
N SER A 116 -21.86 -44.95 26.08
CA SER A 116 -21.81 -43.48 26.14
C SER A 116 -22.35 -42.86 24.85
N ALA A 117 -23.31 -41.95 24.99
CA ALA A 117 -23.72 -41.11 23.88
C ALA A 117 -22.52 -40.29 23.43
N LEU A 118 -22.05 -40.52 22.20
CA LEU A 118 -20.94 -39.77 21.64
C LEU A 118 -21.41 -38.36 21.34
N ASP A 119 -20.81 -37.39 22.00
CA ASP A 119 -21.02 -35.97 21.71
C ASP A 119 -19.91 -35.47 20.76
N PRO A 120 -20.22 -35.18 19.48
CA PRO A 120 -19.26 -34.64 18.52
C PRO A 120 -18.65 -33.30 18.96
N SER A 121 -19.35 -32.54 19.82
CA SER A 121 -18.93 -31.22 20.25
C SER A 121 -17.62 -31.25 21.06
N GLN A 122 -17.37 -32.35 21.80
CA GLN A 122 -16.15 -32.53 22.59
C GLN A 122 -14.90 -32.67 21.70
N PHE A 123 -15.04 -33.32 20.54
CA PHE A 123 -13.94 -33.47 19.59
C PHE A 123 -13.62 -32.15 18.88
N LEU A 124 -14.63 -31.35 18.58
CA LEU A 124 -14.47 -30.01 18.01
C LEU A 124 -13.76 -29.05 18.99
N ARG A 125 -14.18 -29.02 20.26
CA ARG A 125 -13.59 -28.13 21.27
C ARG A 125 -12.13 -28.43 21.58
N ARG A 126 -11.70 -29.68 21.41
CA ARG A 126 -10.32 -30.09 21.68
C ARG A 126 -9.34 -29.69 20.56
N MET A 127 -9.84 -29.32 19.38
CA MET A 127 -9.01 -29.06 18.20
C MET A 127 -8.93 -27.56 17.88
N GLU A 128 -7.85 -26.90 18.31
CA GLU A 128 -7.53 -25.52 17.95
C GLU A 128 -6.80 -25.40 16.59
N PHE A 129 -7.15 -26.28 15.63
CA PHE A 129 -6.49 -26.36 14.33
C PHE A 129 -6.70 -25.11 13.48
N ILE A 130 -7.90 -24.52 13.54
CA ILE A 130 -8.25 -23.32 12.75
C ILE A 130 -7.46 -22.12 13.26
N THR A 131 -7.53 -21.83 14.57
CA THR A 131 -6.84 -20.70 15.19
C THR A 131 -5.33 -20.80 14.99
N THR A 132 -4.74 -21.95 15.32
CA THR A 132 -3.29 -22.17 15.18
C THR A 132 -2.86 -22.14 13.71
N GLY A 133 -3.67 -22.69 12.82
CA GLY A 133 -3.43 -22.67 11.38
C GLY A 133 -3.40 -21.25 10.82
N LEU A 134 -4.41 -20.45 11.15
CA LEU A 134 -4.50 -19.04 10.74
C LEU A 134 -3.34 -18.22 11.32
N GLU A 135 -3.09 -18.30 12.63
CA GLU A 135 -2.00 -17.57 13.28
C GLU A 135 -0.63 -17.94 12.68
N ARG A 136 -0.38 -19.23 12.45
CA ARG A 136 0.88 -19.72 11.85
C ARG A 136 1.05 -19.24 10.41
N THR A 137 0.02 -19.37 9.57
CA THR A 137 0.11 -18.96 8.15
C THR A 137 0.26 -17.45 8.01
N LEU A 138 -0.47 -16.66 8.80
CA LEU A 138 -0.38 -15.20 8.76
C LEU A 138 0.94 -14.67 9.33
N SER A 139 1.45 -15.27 10.41
CA SER A 139 2.73 -14.86 11.01
C SER A 139 3.94 -15.24 10.17
N THR A 140 3.93 -16.42 9.54
CA THR A 140 5.04 -16.87 8.68
C THR A 140 4.95 -16.34 7.25
N GLY A 141 3.75 -15.97 6.80
CA GLY A 141 3.48 -15.51 5.43
C GLY A 141 3.57 -16.58 4.35
N ASN A 142 3.57 -17.86 4.76
CA ASN A 142 3.63 -19.01 3.87
C ASN A 142 2.24 -19.63 3.73
N PHE A 143 1.62 -19.38 2.57
CA PHE A 143 0.34 -19.96 2.19
C PHE A 143 0.60 -21.25 1.42
N ASP A 144 0.72 -22.34 2.18
CA ASP A 144 0.87 -23.70 1.66
C ASP A 144 -0.47 -24.43 1.78
N ILE A 145 -1.29 -24.37 0.73
CA ILE A 145 -2.63 -24.97 0.69
C ILE A 145 -2.60 -26.18 -0.25
N GLN A 146 -2.55 -27.37 0.34
CA GLN A 146 -2.42 -28.62 -0.41
C GLN A 146 -3.63 -28.91 -1.31
N ARG A 147 -4.85 -28.60 -0.84
CA ARG A 147 -6.08 -28.86 -1.62
C ARG A 147 -6.10 -28.10 -2.95
N PHE A 148 -5.62 -26.86 -2.96
CA PHE A 148 -5.59 -26.01 -4.15
C PHE A 148 -4.23 -26.00 -4.86
N ARG A 149 -3.28 -26.83 -4.41
CA ARG A 149 -1.89 -26.88 -4.92
C ARG A 149 -1.23 -25.50 -4.98
N MET A 150 -1.53 -24.68 -3.98
CA MET A 150 -1.02 -23.32 -3.89
C MET A 150 0.13 -23.28 -2.89
N HIS A 151 1.33 -22.97 -3.38
CA HIS A 151 2.54 -22.82 -2.56
C HIS A 151 3.09 -21.40 -2.71
N ARG A 152 2.53 -20.45 -1.97
CA ARG A 152 2.95 -19.04 -2.02
C ARG A 152 3.72 -18.65 -0.75
N LYS A 153 4.84 -17.95 -0.93
CA LYS A 153 5.69 -17.48 0.18
C LYS A 153 5.78 -15.96 0.18
N GLY A 154 5.87 -15.37 1.37
CA GLY A 154 6.07 -13.92 1.54
C GLY A 154 4.84 -13.07 1.20
N MET A 155 3.63 -13.65 1.33
CA MET A 155 2.37 -12.96 1.07
C MET A 155 2.04 -11.94 2.16
N THR A 156 2.27 -12.29 3.44
CA THR A 156 2.18 -11.33 4.54
C THR A 156 3.54 -10.71 4.79
N GLN A 157 3.53 -9.42 5.10
CA GLN A 157 4.73 -8.65 5.40
C GLN A 157 4.41 -7.73 6.57
N VAL A 158 5.42 -7.46 7.40
CA VAL A 158 5.27 -6.50 8.51
C VAL A 158 5.10 -5.12 7.90
N LEU A 159 4.08 -4.41 8.38
CA LEU A 159 3.79 -3.04 7.96
C LEU A 159 4.97 -2.12 8.30
N ALA A 160 5.58 -1.51 7.28
CA ALA A 160 6.69 -0.58 7.44
C ALA A 160 6.16 0.77 7.96
N ARG A 161 6.50 1.09 9.22
CA ARG A 161 6.03 2.30 9.93
C ARG A 161 7.16 3.30 10.15
N LEU A 162 7.76 3.77 9.04
CA LEU A 162 8.75 4.84 9.09
C LEU A 162 8.06 6.21 9.12
N SER A 163 7.01 6.37 8.31
CA SER A 163 6.19 7.57 8.24
C SER A 163 4.72 7.22 8.01
N PHE A 164 3.84 8.21 8.23
CA PHE A 164 2.43 8.09 7.89
C PHE A 164 2.23 7.71 6.41
N ILE A 165 2.95 8.38 5.50
CA ILE A 165 2.85 8.09 4.07
C ILE A 165 3.48 6.73 3.69
N GLY A 166 4.57 6.33 4.34
CA GLY A 166 5.18 5.01 4.15
C GLY A 166 4.22 3.87 4.50
N THR A 167 3.36 4.09 5.50
CA THR A 167 2.31 3.15 5.90
C THR A 167 1.22 3.06 4.84
N LEU A 168 0.71 4.20 4.36
CA LEU A 168 -0.31 4.23 3.31
C LEU A 168 0.18 3.60 2.00
N GLY A 169 1.40 3.93 1.58
CA GLY A 169 2.01 3.32 0.40
C GLY A 169 2.22 1.81 0.53
N PHE A 170 2.34 1.29 1.74
CA PHE A 170 2.41 -0.15 1.95
C PHE A 170 1.04 -0.83 1.81
N MET A 171 -0.05 -0.14 2.17
CA MET A 171 -1.42 -0.64 2.06
C MET A 171 -1.91 -0.69 0.61
N THR A 172 -1.52 0.27 -0.22
CA THR A 172 -1.93 0.36 -1.64
C THR A 172 -1.04 -0.43 -2.59
N LYS A 173 -0.08 -1.20 -2.05
CA LYS A 173 0.94 -1.91 -2.81
C LYS A 173 0.40 -3.18 -3.45
N VAL A 174 0.59 -3.33 -4.74
CA VAL A 174 0.29 -4.52 -5.52
C VAL A 174 1.57 -5.31 -5.77
N SER A 175 1.60 -6.56 -5.31
CA SER A 175 2.72 -7.50 -5.54
C SER A 175 2.43 -8.43 -6.71
N PRO A 176 3.40 -8.72 -7.58
CA PRO A 176 3.23 -9.67 -8.68
C PRO A 176 3.33 -11.11 -8.18
N GLN A 177 2.82 -12.05 -8.97
CA GLN A 177 2.98 -13.49 -8.73
C GLN A 177 4.33 -14.06 -9.22
N PHE A 178 5.08 -13.30 -10.04
CA PHE A 178 6.34 -13.77 -10.63
C PHE A 178 7.52 -13.69 -9.65
N GLU A 179 8.46 -14.63 -9.77
CA GLU A 179 9.76 -14.54 -9.11
C GLU A 179 10.54 -13.33 -9.62
N LYS A 180 11.07 -12.54 -8.68
CA LYS A 180 11.76 -11.26 -8.93
C LYS A 180 13.07 -11.41 -9.71
N SER A 181 13.65 -12.61 -9.69
CA SER A 181 14.94 -12.97 -10.29
C SER A 181 14.94 -12.90 -11.82
N ARG A 182 13.77 -13.03 -12.45
CA ARG A 182 13.68 -13.04 -13.93
C ARG A 182 13.81 -11.62 -14.48
N LYS A 183 14.91 -11.36 -15.19
CA LYS A 183 15.21 -10.07 -15.86
C LYS A 183 14.50 -9.93 -17.23
N VAL A 184 13.18 -10.13 -17.27
CA VAL A 184 12.39 -9.85 -18.48
C VAL A 184 11.85 -8.43 -18.40
N SER A 185 12.03 -7.64 -19.47
CA SER A 185 11.60 -6.25 -19.54
C SER A 185 10.09 -6.09 -19.78
N GLY A 186 9.45 -7.03 -20.49
CA GLY A 186 8.02 -7.00 -20.86
C GLY A 186 7.07 -6.58 -19.72
N PRO A 187 6.95 -7.38 -18.65
CA PRO A 187 6.01 -7.08 -17.56
C PRO A 187 6.44 -5.89 -16.67
N ARG A 188 7.70 -5.45 -16.79
CA ARG A 188 8.28 -4.34 -16.01
C ARG A 188 8.04 -2.98 -16.65
N ALA A 189 7.89 -2.95 -17.97
CA ALA A 189 7.58 -1.72 -18.67
C ALA A 189 6.22 -1.17 -18.24
N LEU A 190 6.12 0.17 -18.22
CA LEU A 190 4.84 0.83 -18.00
C LEU A 190 3.97 0.63 -19.24
N GLN A 191 2.74 0.15 -19.04
CA GLN A 191 1.79 -0.04 -20.13
C GLN A 191 0.74 1.07 -20.14
N PRO A 192 0.28 1.53 -21.32
CA PRO A 192 -0.80 2.50 -21.42
C PRO A 192 -2.12 2.02 -20.80
N SER A 193 -2.37 0.71 -20.78
CA SER A 193 -3.55 0.09 -20.17
C SER A 193 -3.68 0.30 -18.64
N GLN A 194 -2.67 0.91 -18.00
CA GLN A 194 -2.65 1.20 -16.56
C GLN A 194 -3.17 2.60 -16.24
N TRP A 195 -3.53 3.40 -17.25
CA TRP A 195 -4.03 4.76 -17.07
C TRP A 195 -5.18 4.81 -16.07
N GLY A 196 -5.05 5.66 -15.05
CA GLY A 196 -6.05 5.82 -13.99
C GLY A 196 -6.17 4.65 -13.00
N MET A 197 -5.55 3.48 -13.26
CA MET A 197 -5.65 2.28 -12.42
C MET A 197 -4.43 2.04 -11.53
N LEU A 198 -3.23 2.26 -12.08
CA LEU A 198 -1.98 2.11 -11.34
C LEU A 198 -1.16 3.39 -11.47
N CYS A 199 -0.47 3.75 -10.40
CA CYS A 199 0.39 4.92 -10.42
C CYS A 199 1.59 4.68 -11.36
N PRO A 200 1.88 5.60 -12.29
CA PRO A 200 3.00 5.46 -13.22
C PRO A 200 4.36 5.70 -12.56
N CYS A 201 4.42 6.48 -11.48
CA CYS A 201 5.68 6.89 -10.83
C CYS A 201 6.04 6.04 -9.61
N ASP A 202 5.06 5.52 -8.88
CA ASP A 202 5.31 4.84 -7.59
C ASP A 202 5.70 3.36 -7.77
N THR A 203 6.94 3.17 -8.23
CA THR A 203 7.64 1.88 -8.27
C THR A 203 8.93 1.97 -7.46
N PRO A 204 9.30 0.94 -6.68
CA PRO A 204 10.63 0.91 -6.06
C PRO A 204 11.71 0.81 -7.14
N GLU A 205 12.85 1.45 -6.88
CA GLU A 205 14.06 1.26 -7.67
C GLU A 205 14.76 -0.06 -7.28
N GLY A 206 15.46 -0.67 -8.24
CA GLY A 206 16.19 -1.93 -8.04
C GLY A 206 15.50 -3.15 -8.63
N GLU A 207 15.69 -4.33 -8.04
CA GLU A 207 15.19 -5.60 -8.57
C GLU A 207 13.66 -5.65 -8.69
N ALA A 208 12.95 -4.91 -7.83
CA ALA A 208 11.49 -4.85 -7.82
C ALA A 208 10.90 -3.81 -8.80
N CYS A 209 11.74 -3.12 -9.58
CA CYS A 209 11.30 -2.09 -10.51
C CYS A 209 10.32 -2.64 -11.56
N GLY A 210 9.18 -1.98 -11.71
CA GLY A 210 8.10 -2.32 -12.64
C GLY A 210 7.26 -3.54 -12.22
N LEU A 211 7.70 -4.27 -11.19
CA LEU A 211 7.04 -5.46 -10.67
C LEU A 211 6.10 -5.12 -9.52
N VAL A 212 6.61 -4.37 -8.54
CA VAL A 212 5.81 -3.84 -7.43
C VAL A 212 5.23 -2.51 -7.87
N LYS A 213 3.90 -2.41 -7.86
CA LYS A 213 3.17 -1.21 -8.29
C LYS A 213 2.26 -0.74 -7.16
N ASN A 214 1.75 0.48 -7.29
CA ASN A 214 0.77 1.03 -6.34
C ASN A 214 -0.49 1.44 -7.10
N LEU A 215 -1.63 1.28 -6.45
CA LEU A 215 -2.91 1.74 -6.97
C LEU A 215 -2.93 3.28 -7.10
N ALA A 216 -3.66 3.78 -8.09
CA ALA A 216 -3.96 5.21 -8.24
C ALA A 216 -5.07 5.65 -7.26
N LEU A 217 -5.31 6.96 -7.13
CA LEU A 217 -6.15 7.50 -6.05
C LEU A 217 -7.63 7.09 -6.14
N MET A 218 -8.22 7.12 -7.32
CA MET A 218 -9.66 6.87 -7.54
C MET A 218 -9.96 5.46 -8.04
N THR A 219 -9.22 4.48 -7.55
CA THR A 219 -9.34 3.09 -8.02
C THR A 219 -10.15 2.25 -7.05
N HIS A 220 -10.99 1.39 -7.60
CA HIS A 220 -11.83 0.46 -6.87
C HIS A 220 -11.56 -0.96 -7.35
N VAL A 221 -11.41 -1.91 -6.43
CA VAL A 221 -11.24 -3.33 -6.77
C VAL A 221 -12.57 -4.05 -6.52
N THR A 222 -13.08 -4.68 -7.57
CA THR A 222 -14.39 -5.35 -7.56
C THR A 222 -14.38 -6.64 -6.74
N THR A 223 -15.54 -7.00 -6.20
CA THR A 223 -15.85 -8.30 -5.60
C THR A 223 -16.76 -9.11 -6.53
N ASP A 224 -16.89 -10.41 -6.27
CA ASP A 224 -17.74 -11.29 -7.08
C ASP A 224 -19.24 -10.93 -6.93
N GLU A 225 -19.97 -10.90 -8.04
CA GLU A 225 -21.43 -10.73 -8.10
C GLU A 225 -22.13 -11.99 -8.62
N ASP A 226 -23.42 -12.14 -8.31
CA ASP A 226 -24.22 -13.30 -8.71
C ASP A 226 -24.51 -13.34 -10.22
N GLU A 227 -24.11 -14.42 -10.88
CA GLU A 227 -24.26 -14.59 -12.33
C GLU A 227 -25.70 -14.91 -12.77
N GLY A 228 -26.50 -15.56 -11.91
CA GLY A 228 -27.81 -16.11 -12.27
C GLY A 228 -28.80 -15.08 -12.84
N PRO A 229 -29.03 -13.94 -12.16
CA PRO A 229 -29.87 -12.86 -12.67
C PRO A 229 -29.36 -12.28 -13.99
N LEU A 230 -28.03 -12.16 -14.15
CA LEU A 230 -27.40 -11.64 -15.37
C LEU A 230 -27.64 -12.55 -16.57
N VAL A 231 -27.51 -13.86 -16.40
CA VAL A 231 -27.80 -14.84 -17.45
C VAL A 231 -29.25 -14.73 -17.90
N SER A 232 -30.19 -14.68 -16.95
CA SER A 232 -31.62 -14.55 -17.23
C SER A 232 -31.93 -13.26 -18.00
N LEU A 233 -31.31 -12.16 -17.60
CA LEU A 233 -31.44 -10.87 -18.27
C LEU A 233 -30.88 -10.90 -19.70
N CYS A 234 -29.76 -11.58 -19.94
CA CYS A 234 -29.19 -11.73 -21.28
C CYS A 234 -30.16 -12.43 -22.23
N TYR A 235 -30.83 -13.51 -21.78
CA TYR A 235 -31.85 -14.18 -22.57
C TYR A 235 -33.07 -13.28 -22.83
N CYS A 236 -33.53 -12.53 -21.83
CA CYS A 236 -34.61 -11.55 -22.01
C CYS A 236 -34.26 -10.44 -23.03
N LEU A 237 -32.99 -10.06 -23.14
CA LEU A 237 -32.49 -9.07 -24.11
C LEU A 237 -32.28 -9.65 -25.52
N GLY A 238 -32.64 -10.92 -25.75
CA GLY A 238 -32.63 -11.55 -27.08
C GLY A 238 -31.31 -12.23 -27.45
N VAL A 239 -30.57 -12.73 -26.46
CA VAL A 239 -29.48 -13.68 -26.71
C VAL A 239 -30.07 -15.04 -27.10
N GLU A 240 -29.68 -15.56 -28.25
CA GLU A 240 -30.10 -16.88 -28.73
C GLU A 240 -29.24 -17.94 -28.04
N ASP A 241 -29.89 -18.93 -27.41
CA ASP A 241 -29.22 -19.94 -26.60
C ASP A 241 -28.29 -20.85 -27.42
N LEU A 242 -27.13 -21.18 -26.85
CA LEU A 242 -26.07 -21.92 -27.52
C LEU A 242 -26.51 -23.31 -27.97
N GLU A 243 -27.40 -23.97 -27.22
CA GLU A 243 -27.87 -25.32 -27.53
C GLU A 243 -28.71 -25.38 -28.81
N LEU A 244 -29.38 -24.27 -29.17
CA LEU A 244 -30.25 -24.19 -30.35
C LEU A 244 -29.46 -23.93 -31.64
N LEU A 245 -28.18 -23.60 -31.54
CA LEU A 245 -27.38 -23.11 -32.66
C LEU A 245 -26.60 -24.24 -33.35
N SER A 246 -26.57 -24.17 -34.69
CA SER A 246 -25.65 -24.95 -35.50
C SER A 246 -24.24 -24.32 -35.53
N GLY A 247 -23.23 -25.10 -35.94
CA GLY A 247 -21.84 -24.61 -36.00
C GLY A 247 -21.64 -23.48 -37.03
N GLU A 248 -22.43 -23.48 -38.10
CA GLU A 248 -22.43 -22.42 -39.11
C GLU A 248 -23.09 -21.14 -38.58
N GLU A 249 -24.21 -21.31 -37.89
CA GLU A 249 -24.98 -20.22 -37.27
C GLU A 249 -24.20 -19.46 -36.20
N LEU A 250 -23.24 -20.10 -35.54
CA LEU A 250 -22.43 -19.49 -34.49
C LEU A 250 -21.60 -18.29 -35.01
N HIS A 251 -21.22 -18.33 -36.29
CA HIS A 251 -20.35 -17.33 -36.91
C HIS A 251 -21.00 -16.61 -38.08
N THR A 252 -22.34 -16.54 -38.09
CA THR A 252 -23.06 -15.75 -39.09
C THR A 252 -22.52 -14.32 -39.17
N PRO A 253 -22.37 -13.75 -40.39
CA PRO A 253 -21.92 -12.37 -40.53
C PRO A 253 -22.87 -11.44 -39.76
N ASN A 254 -22.30 -10.44 -39.09
CA ASN A 254 -23.00 -9.48 -38.22
C ASN A 254 -23.55 -10.04 -36.89
N SER A 255 -23.30 -11.31 -36.56
CA SER A 255 -23.60 -11.87 -35.23
C SER A 255 -22.35 -11.95 -34.36
N PHE A 256 -22.50 -11.64 -33.08
CA PHE A 256 -21.43 -11.67 -32.10
C PHE A 256 -21.76 -12.70 -31.01
N LEU A 257 -20.74 -13.37 -30.51
CA LEU A 257 -20.87 -14.27 -29.37
C LEU A 257 -21.01 -13.45 -28.09
N VAL A 258 -21.86 -13.90 -27.17
CA VAL A 258 -22.01 -13.29 -25.86
C VAL A 258 -21.35 -14.20 -24.83
N MET A 259 -20.32 -13.67 -24.15
CA MET A 259 -19.55 -14.38 -23.14
C MET A 259 -19.74 -13.74 -21.78
N LEU A 260 -20.09 -14.53 -20.76
CA LEU A 260 -20.19 -14.12 -19.36
C LEU A 260 -19.10 -14.84 -18.55
N ASN A 261 -18.15 -14.10 -17.96
CA ASN A 261 -17.04 -14.66 -17.17
C ASN A 261 -16.28 -15.82 -17.87
N GLY A 262 -16.23 -15.79 -19.22
CA GLY A 262 -15.62 -16.82 -20.05
C GLY A 262 -16.57 -17.96 -20.48
N LEU A 263 -17.79 -18.04 -19.96
CA LEU A 263 -18.82 -18.96 -20.45
C LEU A 263 -19.53 -18.38 -21.68
N ILE A 264 -19.67 -19.19 -22.73
CA ILE A 264 -20.43 -18.80 -23.92
C ILE A 264 -21.92 -19.02 -23.62
N LEU A 265 -22.67 -17.93 -23.51
CA LEU A 265 -24.13 -18.00 -23.31
C LEU A 265 -24.86 -18.28 -24.63
N GLY A 266 -24.38 -17.66 -25.72
CA GLY A 266 -25.08 -17.72 -26.98
C GLY A 266 -24.57 -16.69 -27.98
N LYS A 267 -25.42 -16.32 -28.94
CA LYS A 267 -25.12 -15.27 -29.91
C LYS A 267 -26.17 -14.17 -29.92
N HIS A 268 -25.78 -13.00 -30.40
CA HIS A 268 -26.71 -11.91 -30.64
C HIS A 268 -26.43 -11.20 -31.97
N ARG A 269 -27.50 -10.81 -32.68
CA ARG A 269 -27.43 -10.19 -34.01
C ARG A 269 -27.14 -8.68 -33.98
N ARG A 270 -27.39 -8.01 -32.85
CA ARG A 270 -27.20 -6.55 -32.70
C ARG A 270 -26.36 -6.23 -31.45
N PRO A 271 -25.04 -6.50 -31.47
CA PRO A 271 -24.18 -6.41 -30.28
C PRO A 271 -24.17 -5.01 -29.64
N GLN A 272 -24.10 -3.95 -30.44
CA GLN A 272 -24.05 -2.58 -29.92
C GLN A 272 -25.36 -2.18 -29.22
N HIS A 273 -26.51 -2.61 -29.76
CA HIS A 273 -27.81 -2.35 -29.13
C HIS A 273 -27.92 -3.08 -27.79
N PHE A 274 -27.48 -4.35 -27.74
CA PHE A 274 -27.45 -5.15 -26.52
C PHE A 274 -26.52 -4.56 -25.45
N ALA A 275 -25.29 -4.20 -25.81
CA ALA A 275 -24.35 -3.58 -24.88
C ALA A 275 -24.89 -2.27 -24.30
N ASN A 276 -25.48 -1.42 -25.16
CA ASN A 276 -26.08 -0.16 -24.72
C ASN A 276 -27.33 -0.36 -23.87
N ALA A 277 -28.15 -1.38 -24.15
CA ALA A 277 -29.30 -1.72 -23.31
C ALA A 277 -28.85 -2.16 -21.91
N LEU A 278 -27.81 -3.00 -21.83
CA LEU A 278 -27.28 -3.49 -20.56
C LEU A 278 -26.65 -2.35 -19.73
N ARG A 279 -25.87 -1.46 -20.37
CA ARG A 279 -25.34 -0.24 -19.72
C ARG A 279 -26.45 0.68 -19.22
N LYS A 280 -27.54 0.85 -19.97
CA LYS A 280 -28.70 1.65 -19.51
C LYS A 280 -29.37 1.04 -18.27
N LEU A 281 -29.44 -0.29 -18.19
CA LEU A 281 -29.97 -0.98 -17.00
C LEU A 281 -29.03 -0.83 -15.80
N ARG A 282 -27.71 -0.88 -16.01
CA ARG A 282 -26.70 -0.56 -14.99
C ARG A 282 -26.87 0.87 -14.46
N ARG A 283 -26.94 1.86 -15.36
CA ARG A 283 -27.13 3.29 -15.01
C ARG A 283 -28.46 3.59 -14.32
N ALA A 284 -29.45 2.69 -14.41
CA ALA A 284 -30.73 2.79 -13.71
C ALA A 284 -30.76 1.97 -12.40
N GLY A 285 -29.63 1.43 -11.96
CA GLY A 285 -29.50 0.63 -10.74
C GLY A 285 -30.20 -0.73 -10.79
N LYS A 286 -30.49 -1.27 -11.98
CA LYS A 286 -31.14 -2.60 -12.15
C LYS A 286 -30.13 -3.75 -12.28
N VAL A 287 -28.91 -3.41 -12.68
CA VAL A 287 -27.76 -4.31 -12.80
C VAL A 287 -26.68 -3.77 -11.88
N GLY A 288 -25.84 -4.65 -11.32
CA GLY A 288 -24.72 -4.25 -10.46
C GLY A 288 -23.82 -3.21 -11.13
N GLU A 289 -23.36 -2.24 -10.35
CA GLU A 289 -22.56 -1.11 -10.81
C GLU A 289 -21.18 -1.52 -11.36
N PHE A 290 -20.68 -2.68 -10.94
CA PHE A 290 -19.38 -3.22 -11.35
C PHE A 290 -19.44 -4.19 -12.54
N VAL A 291 -20.65 -4.48 -13.04
CA VAL A 291 -20.81 -5.32 -14.24
C VAL A 291 -20.26 -4.57 -15.44
N SER A 292 -19.16 -5.07 -16.00
CA SER A 292 -18.52 -4.47 -17.18
C SER A 292 -19.05 -5.12 -18.44
N VAL A 293 -19.30 -4.29 -19.47
CA VAL A 293 -19.78 -4.73 -20.77
C VAL A 293 -18.92 -4.12 -21.87
N PHE A 294 -18.16 -4.95 -22.58
CA PHE A 294 -17.30 -4.47 -23.68
C PHE A 294 -17.53 -5.27 -24.96
N VAL A 295 -17.48 -4.58 -26.09
CA VAL A 295 -17.73 -5.16 -27.41
C VAL A 295 -16.40 -5.22 -28.15
N ASN A 296 -15.89 -6.43 -28.39
CA ASN A 296 -14.68 -6.64 -29.16
C ASN A 296 -15.04 -6.99 -30.60
N GLU A 297 -14.83 -6.04 -31.50
CA GLU A 297 -15.13 -6.20 -32.92
C GLU A 297 -14.19 -7.16 -33.64
N LYS A 298 -12.91 -7.21 -33.24
CA LYS A 298 -11.91 -8.12 -33.82
C LYS A 298 -12.28 -9.57 -33.56
N GLN A 299 -12.59 -9.88 -32.30
CA GLN A 299 -12.99 -11.23 -31.89
C GLN A 299 -14.47 -11.54 -32.16
N ARG A 300 -15.27 -10.55 -32.61
CA ARG A 300 -16.73 -10.62 -32.77
C ARG A 300 -17.42 -11.17 -31.52
N CYS A 301 -17.04 -10.66 -30.36
CA CYS A 301 -17.55 -11.10 -29.07
C CYS A 301 -17.99 -9.90 -28.22
N VAL A 302 -19.10 -10.04 -27.52
CA VAL A 302 -19.52 -9.16 -26.42
C VAL A 302 -19.17 -9.88 -25.13
N TYR A 303 -18.38 -9.22 -24.30
CA TYR A 303 -17.95 -9.72 -23.01
C TYR A 303 -18.71 -9.02 -21.90
N ILE A 304 -19.23 -9.83 -21.00
CA ILE A 304 -19.86 -9.41 -19.76
C ILE A 304 -19.00 -9.98 -18.63
N ALA A 305 -18.50 -9.10 -17.79
CA ALA A 305 -17.65 -9.46 -16.66
C ALA A 305 -18.33 -9.04 -15.35
N SER A 306 -18.57 -10.03 -14.49
CA SER A 306 -19.10 -9.91 -13.12
C SER A 306 -18.18 -10.57 -12.09
N ASP A 307 -17.00 -11.02 -12.53
CA ASP A 307 -15.95 -11.56 -11.68
C ASP A 307 -15.28 -10.46 -10.85
N GLY A 308 -14.82 -10.83 -9.66
CA GLY A 308 -14.07 -9.98 -8.74
C GLY A 308 -12.59 -9.87 -9.09
N GLY A 309 -11.92 -8.91 -8.47
CA GLY A 309 -10.49 -8.65 -8.65
C GLY A 309 -10.16 -7.80 -9.88
N ARG A 310 -11.15 -7.29 -10.62
CA ARG A 310 -10.96 -6.25 -11.65
C ARG A 310 -10.76 -4.89 -10.99
N VAL A 311 -9.97 -4.04 -11.65
CA VAL A 311 -9.76 -2.66 -11.21
C VAL A 311 -10.67 -1.77 -12.03
N CYS A 312 -11.48 -0.98 -11.34
CA CYS A 312 -12.37 -0.02 -11.95
C CYS A 312 -12.05 1.38 -11.46
N ARG A 313 -12.45 2.39 -12.23
CA ARG A 313 -12.43 3.79 -11.79
C ARG A 313 -13.74 4.48 -12.16
N PRO A 314 -14.21 5.42 -11.34
CA PRO A 314 -15.42 6.17 -11.63
C PRO A 314 -15.14 7.29 -12.63
N LEU A 315 -16.03 7.48 -13.59
CA LEU A 315 -15.97 8.53 -14.59
C LEU A 315 -17.32 9.22 -14.73
N VAL A 316 -17.31 10.49 -15.14
CA VAL A 316 -18.54 11.24 -15.38
C VAL A 316 -19.13 10.82 -16.71
N ILE A 317 -20.42 10.51 -16.73
CA ILE A 317 -21.12 10.16 -17.96
C ILE A 317 -21.37 11.44 -18.77
N ALA A 318 -21.03 11.41 -20.05
CA ALA A 318 -21.31 12.47 -21.01
C ALA A 318 -22.33 12.00 -22.04
N ASP A 319 -23.42 12.76 -22.19
CA ASP A 319 -24.39 12.54 -23.26
C ASP A 319 -24.05 13.46 -24.43
N LYS A 320 -23.48 12.88 -25.50
CA LYS A 320 -23.04 13.63 -26.70
C LYS A 320 -22.06 14.75 -26.37
N GLY A 321 -21.10 14.47 -25.48
CA GLY A 321 -20.11 15.43 -25.00
C GLY A 321 -20.60 16.47 -24.00
N ILE A 322 -21.86 16.41 -23.56
CA ILE A 322 -22.35 17.25 -22.47
C ILE A 322 -22.31 16.45 -21.17
N SER A 323 -21.59 16.97 -20.18
CA SER A 323 -21.54 16.39 -18.83
C SER A 323 -22.95 16.29 -18.23
N ARG A 324 -23.28 15.14 -17.63
CA ARG A 324 -24.53 15.00 -16.87
C ARG A 324 -24.47 15.73 -15.52
N ILE A 325 -23.28 15.94 -14.98
CA ILE A 325 -23.09 16.68 -13.74
C ILE A 325 -23.26 18.16 -14.05
N LYS A 326 -24.12 18.83 -13.27
CA LYS A 326 -24.41 20.25 -13.38
C LYS A 326 -24.07 20.94 -12.06
N GLU A 327 -23.94 22.27 -12.08
CA GLU A 327 -23.57 23.06 -10.91
C GLU A 327 -24.49 22.82 -9.69
N HIS A 328 -25.79 22.59 -9.90
CA HIS A 328 -26.72 22.33 -8.79
C HIS A 328 -26.43 21.00 -8.08
N HIS A 329 -26.01 19.95 -8.80
CA HIS A 329 -25.57 18.68 -8.18
C HIS A 329 -24.34 18.91 -7.29
N MET A 330 -23.42 19.77 -7.72
CA MET A 330 -22.23 20.12 -6.93
C MET A 330 -22.59 20.93 -5.68
N LYS A 331 -23.56 21.84 -5.78
CA LYS A 331 -24.08 22.57 -4.60
C LYS A 331 -24.75 21.62 -3.60
N GLU A 332 -25.60 20.71 -4.08
CA GLU A 332 -26.26 19.70 -3.24
C GLU A 332 -25.26 18.74 -2.57
N LEU A 333 -24.16 18.42 -3.26
CA LEU A 333 -23.06 17.63 -2.69
C LEU A 333 -22.31 18.41 -1.59
N LEU A 334 -22.06 19.71 -1.79
CA LEU A 334 -21.41 20.57 -0.79
C LEU A 334 -22.30 20.80 0.44
N ASP A 335 -23.61 20.92 0.24
CA ASP A 335 -24.61 21.04 1.30
C ASP A 335 -24.87 19.71 2.04
N GLY A 336 -24.31 18.60 1.52
CA GLY A 336 -24.45 17.26 2.11
C GLY A 336 -25.83 16.63 1.89
N VAL A 337 -26.61 17.13 0.94
CA VAL A 337 -27.94 16.60 0.57
C VAL A 337 -27.80 15.32 -0.23
N ARG A 338 -26.80 15.26 -1.12
CA ARG A 338 -26.44 14.05 -1.88
C ARG A 338 -25.08 13.52 -1.47
N THR A 339 -24.95 12.21 -1.53
CA THR A 339 -23.72 11.44 -1.35
C THR A 339 -23.18 10.94 -2.68
N PHE A 340 -21.98 10.37 -2.70
CA PHE A 340 -21.40 9.78 -3.92
C PHE A 340 -22.27 8.63 -4.49
N ASP A 341 -22.90 7.83 -3.62
CA ASP A 341 -23.74 6.70 -4.03
C ASP A 341 -25.03 7.15 -4.73
N ASP A 342 -25.52 8.36 -4.40
CA ASP A 342 -26.66 8.96 -5.09
C ASP A 342 -26.29 9.36 -6.53
N PHE A 343 -25.05 9.79 -6.78
CA PHE A 343 -24.57 10.09 -8.14
C PHE A 343 -24.47 8.84 -9.01
N LEU A 344 -24.17 7.68 -8.42
CA LEU A 344 -24.21 6.39 -9.10
C LEU A 344 -25.65 5.96 -9.39
N SER A 345 -26.53 6.08 -8.39
CA SER A 345 -27.96 5.72 -8.49
C SER A 345 -28.72 6.55 -9.54
N ASP A 346 -28.39 7.84 -9.65
CA ASP A 346 -28.93 8.77 -10.64
C ASP A 346 -28.31 8.59 -12.04
N GLY A 347 -27.27 7.76 -12.18
CA GLY A 347 -26.56 7.53 -13.43
C GLY A 347 -25.84 8.78 -13.94
N LEU A 348 -25.24 9.56 -13.02
CA LEU A 348 -24.36 10.70 -13.32
C LEU A 348 -22.90 10.24 -13.48
N ILE A 349 -22.50 9.28 -12.65
CA ILE A 349 -21.17 8.66 -12.62
C ILE A 349 -21.35 7.16 -12.84
N GLU A 350 -20.40 6.51 -13.50
CA GLU A 350 -20.32 5.05 -13.51
C GLU A 350 -18.88 4.55 -13.41
N TYR A 351 -18.71 3.32 -12.93
CA TYR A 351 -17.43 2.65 -12.87
C TYR A 351 -17.11 2.00 -14.21
N LEU A 352 -15.94 2.31 -14.78
CA LEU A 352 -15.41 1.62 -15.95
C LEU A 352 -14.26 0.69 -15.53
N ASP A 353 -14.26 -0.53 -16.09
CA ASP A 353 -13.12 -1.45 -16.10
C ASP A 353 -12.21 -1.15 -17.30
N VAL A 354 -10.94 -1.55 -17.22
CA VAL A 354 -9.93 -1.38 -18.28
C VAL A 354 -10.42 -1.91 -19.62
N ASN A 355 -11.19 -3.01 -19.63
CA ASN A 355 -11.76 -3.57 -20.85
C ASN A 355 -12.86 -2.70 -21.45
N GLU A 356 -13.70 -2.08 -20.62
CA GLU A 356 -14.79 -1.20 -21.07
C GLU A 356 -14.24 0.15 -21.55
N GLU A 357 -13.12 0.61 -20.99
CA GLU A 357 -12.42 1.81 -21.43
C GLU A 357 -11.97 1.75 -22.89
N ASN A 358 -11.65 0.57 -23.42
CA ASN A 358 -11.32 0.42 -24.85
C ASN A 358 -12.48 0.78 -25.78
N ASN A 359 -13.72 0.69 -25.29
CA ASN A 359 -14.92 1.05 -26.03
C ASN A 359 -15.37 2.50 -25.77
N ALA A 360 -14.77 3.18 -24.78
CA ALA A 360 -15.14 4.52 -24.38
C ALA A 360 -14.20 5.57 -24.97
N LEU A 361 -14.77 6.70 -25.38
CA LEU A 361 -13.99 7.91 -25.64
C LEU A 361 -14.11 8.82 -24.42
N ILE A 362 -12.97 9.07 -23.76
CA ILE A 362 -12.87 9.81 -22.49
C ILE A 362 -12.18 11.16 -22.75
N ALA A 363 -12.86 12.27 -22.46
CA ALA A 363 -12.26 13.59 -22.50
C ALA A 363 -11.55 13.90 -21.17
N LEU A 364 -10.37 14.55 -21.23
CA LEU A 364 -9.63 14.94 -20.02
C LEU A 364 -10.26 16.16 -19.32
N TYR A 365 -10.75 17.11 -20.11
CA TYR A 365 -11.42 18.31 -19.63
C TYR A 365 -12.72 18.52 -20.39
N GLU A 366 -13.70 19.19 -19.76
CA GLU A 366 -14.99 19.48 -20.38
C GLU A 366 -14.86 20.32 -21.66
N GLY A 367 -13.87 21.23 -21.73
CA GLY A 367 -13.62 22.06 -22.91
C GLY A 367 -13.08 21.30 -24.14
N GLU A 368 -12.59 20.06 -23.95
CA GLU A 368 -12.08 19.20 -25.03
C GLU A 368 -13.12 18.16 -25.48
N ALA A 369 -14.33 18.18 -24.91
CA ALA A 369 -15.36 17.21 -25.20
C ALA A 369 -15.92 17.37 -26.62
N THR A 370 -15.95 16.29 -27.38
CA THR A 370 -16.61 16.22 -28.70
C THR A 370 -17.94 15.49 -28.60
N PRO A 371 -18.85 15.59 -29.59
CA PRO A 371 -20.13 14.88 -29.57
C PRO A 371 -20.03 13.35 -29.50
N GLU A 372 -18.86 12.79 -29.82
CA GLU A 372 -18.56 11.36 -29.74
C GLU A 372 -18.07 10.92 -28.35
N THR A 373 -17.73 11.87 -27.48
CA THR A 373 -17.26 11.57 -26.13
C THR A 373 -18.37 10.95 -25.30
N THR A 374 -17.99 9.86 -24.64
CA THR A 374 -18.89 9.03 -23.82
C THR A 374 -18.75 9.34 -22.35
N HIS A 375 -17.55 9.72 -21.93
CA HIS A 375 -17.19 9.98 -20.54
C HIS A 375 -16.24 11.15 -20.45
N ILE A 376 -16.20 11.76 -19.27
CA ILE A 376 -15.27 12.83 -18.93
C ILE A 376 -14.52 12.41 -17.65
N GLU A 377 -13.22 12.66 -17.63
CA GLU A 377 -12.36 12.44 -16.47
C GLU A 377 -12.81 13.35 -15.32
N ILE A 378 -12.91 12.80 -14.10
CA ILE A 378 -13.28 13.62 -12.93
C ILE A 378 -12.16 14.61 -12.63
N GLU A 379 -10.94 14.11 -12.44
CA GLU A 379 -9.77 14.93 -12.16
C GLU A 379 -8.50 14.23 -12.67
N PRO A 380 -7.67 14.87 -13.52
CA PRO A 380 -6.52 14.23 -14.16
C PRO A 380 -5.37 13.93 -13.18
N PHE A 381 -5.28 14.61 -12.03
CA PHE A 381 -4.20 14.35 -11.05
C PHE A 381 -4.36 13.00 -10.33
N THR A 382 -5.54 12.37 -10.42
CA THR A 382 -5.89 11.13 -9.73
C THR A 382 -5.17 9.91 -10.28
N ILE A 383 -4.54 10.04 -11.47
CA ILE A 383 -3.58 9.07 -12.01
C ILE A 383 -2.37 8.85 -11.10
N LEU A 384 -1.97 9.87 -10.34
CA LEU A 384 -0.91 9.75 -9.36
C LEU A 384 -1.46 9.07 -8.11
N GLY A 385 -0.66 8.18 -7.51
CA GLY A 385 -0.99 7.56 -6.23
C GLY A 385 -0.77 8.52 -5.06
N VAL A 386 -1.07 8.03 -3.86
CA VAL A 386 -0.97 8.78 -2.59
C VAL A 386 0.41 9.45 -2.41
N ILE A 387 1.48 8.71 -2.65
CA ILE A 387 2.85 9.21 -2.45
C ILE A 387 3.30 10.12 -3.59
N ALA A 388 2.99 9.75 -4.84
CA ALA A 388 3.34 10.58 -5.98
C ALA A 388 2.62 11.95 -5.93
N GLY A 389 1.41 11.99 -5.37
CA GLY A 389 0.68 13.24 -5.13
C GLY A 389 1.29 14.15 -4.05
N LEU A 390 2.32 13.71 -3.32
CA LEU A 390 3.09 14.59 -2.44
C LEU A 390 4.07 15.50 -3.20
N ILE A 391 4.40 15.18 -4.45
CA ILE A 391 5.33 15.99 -5.25
C ILE A 391 4.57 17.23 -5.74
N PRO A 392 5.07 18.45 -5.49
CA PRO A 392 4.49 19.64 -6.10
C PRO A 392 4.96 19.75 -7.54
N TYR A 393 4.08 20.19 -8.45
CA TYR A 393 4.37 20.36 -9.87
C TYR A 393 5.12 19.16 -10.50
N PRO A 394 4.62 17.91 -10.37
CA PRO A 394 5.34 16.72 -10.85
C PRO A 394 5.50 16.69 -12.37
N HIS A 395 4.62 17.38 -13.11
CA HIS A 395 4.63 17.49 -14.57
C HIS A 395 5.77 18.38 -15.11
N HIS A 396 6.39 19.20 -14.25
CA HIS A 396 7.59 19.98 -14.59
C HIS A 396 8.91 19.25 -14.27
N ASN A 397 8.84 18.03 -13.74
CA ASN A 397 10.02 17.22 -13.44
C ASN A 397 10.14 16.08 -14.45
N GLN A 398 11.37 15.65 -14.69
CA GLN A 398 11.61 14.42 -15.43
C GLN A 398 11.10 13.20 -14.63
N SER A 399 10.49 12.24 -15.33
CA SER A 399 9.87 11.04 -14.72
C SER A 399 10.72 10.31 -13.66
N PRO A 400 12.04 10.05 -13.86
CA PRO A 400 12.86 9.36 -12.86
C PRO A 400 12.91 10.07 -11.50
N ARG A 401 12.82 11.41 -11.49
CA ARG A 401 12.86 12.21 -10.26
C ARG A 401 11.61 12.00 -9.42
N ASN A 402 10.46 11.88 -10.07
CA ASN A 402 9.22 11.57 -9.39
C ASN A 402 9.26 10.17 -8.77
N THR A 403 9.83 9.19 -9.49
CA THR A 403 10.04 7.83 -8.97
C THR A 403 10.97 7.80 -7.75
N TYR A 404 12.09 8.53 -7.82
CA TYR A 404 13.01 8.66 -6.68
C TYR A 404 12.33 9.28 -5.48
N GLN A 405 11.55 10.35 -5.68
CA GLN A 405 10.80 10.94 -4.58
C GLN A 405 9.82 9.95 -3.95
N CYS A 406 9.17 9.11 -4.74
CA CYS A 406 8.22 8.13 -4.19
C CYS A 406 8.91 7.12 -3.27
N ALA A 407 10.15 6.72 -3.59
CA ALA A 407 10.93 5.86 -2.71
C ALA A 407 11.38 6.61 -1.44
N MET A 408 11.91 7.83 -1.60
CA MET A 408 12.46 8.61 -0.49
C MET A 408 11.37 9.10 0.48
N GLY A 409 10.20 9.49 -0.03
CA GLY A 409 9.06 9.94 0.78
C GLY A 409 8.55 8.86 1.73
N LYS A 410 8.66 7.57 1.37
CA LYS A 410 8.33 6.44 2.25
C LYS A 410 9.29 6.30 3.44
N GLN A 411 10.53 6.76 3.28
CA GLN A 411 11.61 6.64 4.26
C GLN A 411 11.80 7.90 5.11
N ALA A 412 11.24 9.03 4.67
CA ALA A 412 11.31 10.30 5.39
C ALA A 412 10.85 10.16 6.85
N MET A 413 11.55 10.82 7.77
CA MET A 413 11.15 10.86 9.17
C MET A 413 9.97 11.81 9.35
N GLY A 414 9.08 11.51 10.30
CA GLY A 414 7.98 12.40 10.57
C GLY A 414 7.12 11.95 11.73
N ASN A 415 5.93 12.56 11.81
CA ASN A 415 4.90 12.04 12.67
C ASN A 415 4.21 10.85 12.00
N ILE A 416 4.02 9.78 12.76
CA ILE A 416 3.43 8.54 12.28
C ILE A 416 1.92 8.54 12.57
N ALA A 417 1.54 8.86 13.81
CA ALA A 417 0.16 8.85 14.26
C ALA A 417 0.00 9.65 15.57
N TYR A 418 -1.23 10.06 15.91
CA TYR A 418 -1.49 10.77 17.17
C TYR A 418 -1.13 9.95 18.43
N ASN A 419 -1.23 8.62 18.36
CA ASN A 419 -0.90 7.72 19.47
C ASN A 419 0.62 7.46 19.65
N GLN A 420 1.48 8.18 18.92
CA GLN A 420 2.94 8.01 18.97
C GLN A 420 3.57 8.52 20.27
N ALA A 421 3.00 9.55 20.89
CA ALA A 421 3.69 10.32 21.92
C ALA A 421 2.89 10.54 23.21
N SER A 422 1.65 10.04 23.35
CA SER A 422 0.73 10.36 24.45
C SER A 422 1.43 10.54 25.80
N ARG A 423 1.78 11.79 26.11
CA ARG A 423 2.37 12.29 27.35
C ARG A 423 1.36 13.17 28.10
N ILE A 424 0.16 13.34 27.55
CA ILE A 424 -0.85 14.30 28.04
C ILE A 424 -2.15 13.64 28.51
N ILE A 425 -2.42 12.35 28.22
CA ILE A 425 -3.56 11.65 28.83
C ILE A 425 -3.02 10.43 29.57
N GLN A 426 -3.04 10.54 30.89
CA GLN A 426 -2.73 9.49 31.84
C GLN A 426 -3.62 8.28 31.54
N TYR A 427 -2.99 7.10 31.47
CA TYR A 427 -3.59 5.76 31.35
C TYR A 427 -4.08 5.33 29.95
N SER A 428 -3.27 4.47 29.30
CA SER A 428 -3.70 3.19 28.68
C SER A 428 -3.45 2.93 27.18
N LEU A 429 -2.95 3.87 26.36
CA LEU A 429 -2.71 3.59 24.92
C LEU A 429 -1.40 4.20 24.40
N CYS A 430 -0.26 3.76 24.93
CA CYS A 430 1.07 4.17 24.44
C CYS A 430 1.69 3.06 23.57
N ARG A 431 2.08 3.41 22.34
CA ARG A 431 2.62 2.49 21.36
C ARG A 431 4.09 2.16 21.63
N MET A 432 4.46 0.87 21.57
CA MET A 432 5.85 0.39 21.65
C MET A 432 6.20 -0.43 20.41
N ASP A 433 6.69 0.24 19.38
CA ASP A 433 7.21 -0.40 18.17
C ASP A 433 8.72 -0.66 18.30
N THR A 434 9.24 -1.60 17.50
CA THR A 434 10.66 -1.97 17.47
C THR A 434 11.57 -0.77 17.20
N LEU A 435 11.17 0.08 16.27
CA LEU A 435 11.92 1.25 15.83
C LEU A 435 10.93 2.32 15.35
N LEU A 436 11.07 3.54 15.84
CA LEU A 436 10.32 4.71 15.38
C LEU A 436 11.29 5.88 15.21
N TYR A 437 11.13 6.61 14.11
CA TYR A 437 11.83 7.85 13.84
C TYR A 437 10.83 9.00 13.89
N LEU A 438 11.01 9.89 14.85
CA LEU A 438 10.14 11.03 15.06
C LEU A 438 10.92 12.32 14.86
N LEU A 439 10.25 13.35 14.36
CA LEU A 439 10.83 14.67 14.22
C LEU A 439 10.45 15.56 15.42
N VAL A 440 11.44 16.31 15.91
CA VAL A 440 11.36 17.55 16.70
C VAL A 440 10.08 18.37 16.51
N TYR A 441 10.17 19.14 15.45
CA TYR A 441 9.25 20.21 15.10
C TYR A 441 8.85 20.00 13.64
N PRO A 442 7.94 19.06 13.35
CA PRO A 442 7.42 18.88 12.00
C PRO A 442 6.59 20.09 11.61
N GLN A 443 6.74 20.53 10.37
CA GLN A 443 6.03 21.67 9.81
C GLN A 443 5.16 21.23 8.63
N ARG A 444 4.07 21.97 8.41
CA ARG A 444 3.23 21.82 7.22
C ARG A 444 4.00 22.36 6.00
N PRO A 445 3.97 21.67 4.84
CA PRO A 445 4.55 22.21 3.62
C PRO A 445 3.83 23.50 3.20
N LEU A 446 4.61 24.53 2.84
CA LEU A 446 4.07 25.82 2.39
C LEU A 446 3.33 25.71 1.05
N LEU A 447 3.85 24.88 0.15
CA LEU A 447 3.23 24.59 -1.13
C LEU A 447 2.55 23.21 -1.05
N THR A 448 1.22 23.22 -1.03
CA THR A 448 0.39 22.04 -0.82
C THR A 448 -0.16 21.51 -2.14
N THR A 449 -0.59 20.25 -2.15
CA THR A 449 -1.33 19.66 -3.26
C THR A 449 -2.70 19.24 -2.74
N ARG A 450 -3.71 19.14 -3.61
CA ARG A 450 -5.02 18.64 -3.21
C ARG A 450 -4.93 17.23 -2.62
N THR A 451 -4.04 16.39 -3.15
CA THR A 451 -3.78 15.05 -2.60
C THR A 451 -3.27 15.09 -1.16
N ILE A 452 -2.43 16.07 -0.78
CA ILE A 452 -1.95 16.23 0.60
C ILE A 452 -3.11 16.48 1.57
N GLU A 453 -4.08 17.31 1.18
CA GLU A 453 -5.26 17.61 1.97
C GLU A 453 -6.20 16.40 2.07
N LEU A 454 -6.44 15.70 0.96
CA LEU A 454 -7.29 14.48 0.92
C LEU A 454 -6.73 13.37 1.81
N VAL A 455 -5.41 13.20 1.83
CA VAL A 455 -4.72 12.17 2.62
C VAL A 455 -4.57 12.59 4.09
N GLY A 456 -4.71 13.89 4.40
CA GLY A 456 -4.47 14.44 5.74
C GLY A 456 -2.98 14.51 6.11
N TYR A 457 -2.09 14.60 5.11
CA TYR A 457 -0.65 14.74 5.33
C TYR A 457 -0.26 16.13 5.87
N ASP A 458 -1.14 17.11 5.71
CA ASP A 458 -1.01 18.45 6.31
C ASP A 458 -1.07 18.42 7.84
N LYS A 459 -1.81 17.49 8.43
CA LYS A 459 -1.95 17.30 9.89
C LYS A 459 -0.75 16.57 10.50
N LEU A 460 -0.19 15.61 9.78
CA LEU A 460 0.93 14.75 10.22
C LEU A 460 2.13 14.94 9.28
N GLY A 461 2.63 16.17 9.19
CA GLY A 461 3.76 16.51 8.33
C GLY A 461 5.03 15.71 8.64
N ALA A 462 5.83 15.42 7.61
CA ALA A 462 7.07 14.64 7.71
C ALA A 462 8.32 15.43 7.25
N GLY A 463 8.38 16.73 7.56
CA GLY A 463 9.50 17.59 7.18
C GLY A 463 9.50 18.93 7.92
N GLN A 464 10.48 19.77 7.58
CA GLN A 464 10.62 21.15 8.06
C GLN A 464 10.81 22.07 6.87
N ASN A 465 10.18 23.25 6.89
CA ASN A 465 10.51 24.28 5.92
C ASN A 465 11.88 24.87 6.26
N ALA A 466 12.75 24.94 5.28
CA ALA A 466 14.11 25.45 5.34
C ALA A 466 14.26 26.65 4.40
N THR A 467 15.05 27.63 4.82
CA THR A 467 15.48 28.70 3.92
C THR A 467 16.67 28.21 3.11
N VAL A 468 16.52 28.20 1.79
CA VAL A 468 17.48 27.63 0.85
C VAL A 468 18.09 28.73 0.00
N ALA A 469 19.41 28.72 -0.10
CA ALA A 469 20.13 29.51 -1.10
C ALA A 469 20.70 28.59 -2.19
N VAL A 470 20.41 28.91 -3.45
CA VAL A 470 20.94 28.15 -4.59
C VAL A 470 22.17 28.87 -5.14
N ILE A 471 23.34 28.50 -4.62
CA ILE A 471 24.65 29.11 -4.92
C ILE A 471 25.75 28.05 -4.82
N SER A 472 26.86 28.24 -5.52
CA SER A 472 28.06 27.43 -5.30
C SER A 472 28.89 28.06 -4.17
N TYR A 473 29.15 27.31 -3.09
CA TYR A 473 29.78 27.86 -1.89
C TYR A 473 30.76 26.87 -1.24
N SER A 474 31.96 27.34 -0.91
CA SER A 474 33.02 26.61 -0.19
C SER A 474 33.59 25.34 -0.85
N GLY A 475 33.02 24.85 -1.96
CA GLY A 475 33.48 23.65 -2.66
C GLY A 475 33.10 22.33 -1.97
N TYR A 476 32.55 22.38 -0.75
CA TYR A 476 31.99 21.23 -0.03
C TYR A 476 30.53 20.91 -0.43
N ASP A 477 30.07 21.51 -1.53
CA ASP A 477 28.75 21.36 -2.15
C ASP A 477 28.83 20.67 -3.53
N ILE A 478 29.95 20.02 -3.83
CA ILE A 478 30.16 19.20 -5.04
C ILE A 478 29.40 17.87 -4.87
N GLU A 479 28.91 17.31 -5.98
CA GLU A 479 28.24 15.99 -6.02
C GLU A 479 27.08 15.83 -5.01
N ASP A 480 26.13 16.76 -5.04
CA ASP A 480 24.92 16.80 -4.19
C ASP A 480 25.16 16.96 -2.69
N ALA A 481 26.38 17.27 -2.27
CA ALA A 481 26.60 17.69 -0.89
C ALA A 481 25.85 19.00 -0.60
N ILE A 482 25.33 19.10 0.61
CA ILE A 482 24.65 20.29 1.12
C ILE A 482 25.46 20.90 2.26
N VAL A 483 25.50 22.22 2.30
CA VAL A 483 26.16 22.98 3.37
C VAL A 483 25.09 23.47 4.33
N MET A 484 25.26 23.21 5.62
CA MET A 484 24.28 23.52 6.66
C MET A 484 24.76 24.61 7.63
N ASN A 485 23.80 25.42 8.09
CA ASN A 485 24.04 26.44 9.09
C ASN A 485 24.02 25.84 10.50
N LYS A 486 25.15 25.92 11.20
CA LYS A 486 25.31 25.41 12.57
C LYS A 486 24.33 26.05 13.55
N SER A 487 24.10 27.36 13.44
CA SER A 487 23.18 28.06 14.34
C SER A 487 21.73 27.61 14.15
N SER A 488 21.33 27.24 12.92
CA SER A 488 20.01 26.68 12.65
C SER A 488 19.86 25.27 13.28
N LEU A 489 20.90 24.44 13.20
CA LEU A 489 20.94 23.13 13.87
C LEU A 489 20.86 23.29 15.41
N ASP A 490 21.59 24.24 15.97
CA ASP A 490 21.58 24.54 17.40
C ASP A 490 20.22 25.03 17.87
N ARG A 491 19.50 25.83 17.07
CA ARG A 491 18.10 26.24 17.33
C ARG A 491 17.11 25.08 17.26
N GLY A 492 17.43 24.01 16.55
CA GLY A 492 16.62 22.79 16.51
C GLY A 492 16.18 22.31 15.13
N PHE A 493 16.77 22.84 14.05
CA PHE A 493 16.56 22.33 12.70
C PHE A 493 16.99 20.86 12.60
N GLY A 494 16.11 20.03 12.04
CA GLY A 494 16.34 18.61 11.79
C GLY A 494 16.51 17.71 13.02
N ARG A 495 16.23 18.18 14.25
CA ARG A 495 16.35 17.34 15.46
C ARG A 495 15.41 16.14 15.39
N CYS A 496 15.93 14.94 15.59
CA CYS A 496 15.16 13.71 15.53
C CYS A 496 15.21 12.95 16.85
N ILE A 497 14.16 12.17 17.07
CA ILE A 497 14.02 11.24 18.19
C ILE A 497 13.93 9.84 17.61
N VAL A 498 14.92 9.03 17.95
CA VAL A 498 14.94 7.61 17.65
C VAL A 498 14.42 6.86 18.86
N MET A 499 13.26 6.23 18.75
CA MET A 499 12.74 5.33 19.78
C MET A 499 13.00 3.90 19.36
N LYS A 500 13.71 3.14 20.19
CA LYS A 500 13.99 1.73 19.97
C LYS A 500 13.39 0.95 21.13
N ASN A 501 12.47 0.05 20.83
CA ASN A 501 12.09 -0.98 21.78
C ASN A 501 13.23 -2.00 21.82
N ARG A 502 13.87 -2.10 22.98
CA ARG A 502 14.90 -3.09 23.25
C ARG A 502 14.33 -4.06 24.27
N SER A 503 14.40 -5.33 23.90
CA SER A 503 14.30 -6.47 24.81
C SER A 503 12.90 -6.74 25.37
N SER A 504 12.20 -7.71 24.78
CA SER A 504 11.13 -8.41 25.48
C SER A 504 11.73 -9.56 26.30
N ASN A 505 11.86 -9.37 27.61
CA ASN A 505 12.22 -10.49 28.48
C ASN A 505 10.95 -11.11 29.04
N ILE A 506 10.83 -12.42 28.83
CA ILE A 506 9.77 -13.21 29.41
C ILE A 506 10.35 -13.85 30.68
N ILE A 507 9.70 -13.63 31.81
CA ILE A 507 9.85 -14.43 33.02
C ILE A 507 9.08 -15.71 32.76
N GLN A 508 9.83 -16.77 32.45
CA GLN A 508 9.23 -18.04 32.07
C GLN A 508 8.92 -18.86 33.32
N LYS A 509 7.74 -19.46 33.32
CA LYS A 509 7.42 -20.59 34.19
C LYS A 509 7.73 -21.87 33.42
N TYR A 510 8.63 -22.68 33.95
CA TYR A 510 9.06 -23.94 33.35
C TYR A 510 8.13 -25.09 33.75
N GLU A 511 8.19 -26.21 33.02
CA GLU A 511 7.31 -27.38 33.24
C GLU A 511 7.45 -27.99 34.64
N ASN A 512 8.64 -27.89 35.22
CA ASN A 512 8.93 -28.34 36.58
C ASN A 512 8.37 -27.42 37.68
N GLY A 513 7.72 -26.31 37.32
CA GLY A 513 7.22 -25.31 38.26
C GLY A 513 8.26 -24.26 38.68
N ALA A 514 9.52 -24.39 38.26
CA ALA A 514 10.53 -23.38 38.50
C ALA A 514 10.22 -22.11 37.69
N THR A 515 10.52 -20.95 38.25
CA THR A 515 10.28 -19.65 37.61
C THR A 515 11.57 -18.84 37.61
N ASP A 516 11.75 -18.06 36.56
CA ASP A 516 12.77 -17.01 36.57
C ASP A 516 12.47 -16.00 37.70
N ARG A 517 13.51 -15.41 38.29
CA ARG A 517 13.37 -14.38 39.34
C ARG A 517 14.08 -13.09 38.95
N ILE A 518 13.51 -11.97 39.38
CA ILE A 518 14.16 -10.65 39.31
C ILE A 518 14.70 -10.34 40.69
N LEU A 519 15.96 -9.91 40.74
CA LEU A 519 16.62 -9.58 42.00
C LEU A 519 16.80 -8.08 42.15
N ARG A 520 16.65 -7.61 43.39
CA ARG A 520 17.03 -6.27 43.80
C ARG A 520 18.50 -6.01 43.45
N PRO A 521 18.85 -4.82 42.92
CA PRO A 521 20.23 -4.50 42.57
C PRO A 521 21.13 -4.43 43.80
N GLN A 522 22.34 -4.93 43.66
CA GLN A 522 23.37 -4.80 44.68
C GLN A 522 24.07 -3.44 44.52
N ARG A 523 23.77 -2.49 45.41
CA ARG A 523 24.31 -1.13 45.36
C ARG A 523 25.77 -1.03 45.82
N THR A 524 26.27 -2.02 46.54
CA THR A 524 27.64 -2.05 47.09
C THR A 524 28.37 -3.32 46.66
N GLY A 525 29.45 -3.17 45.89
CA GLY A 525 30.28 -4.28 45.41
C GLY A 525 30.79 -4.12 43.98
N PRO A 526 31.63 -5.05 43.49
CA PRO A 526 32.14 -5.03 42.12
C PRO A 526 30.99 -5.21 41.11
N GLY A 527 30.85 -4.24 40.20
CA GLY A 527 29.76 -4.21 39.19
C GLY A 527 28.52 -3.39 39.59
N SER A 528 28.51 -2.75 40.76
CA SER A 528 27.47 -1.81 41.19
C SER A 528 27.30 -0.61 40.25
N GLU A 529 28.39 -0.14 39.64
CA GLU A 529 28.36 0.96 38.66
C GLU A 529 27.41 0.69 37.49
N LYS A 530 27.31 -0.57 37.05
CA LYS A 530 26.44 -0.99 35.94
C LYS A 530 24.98 -1.16 36.35
N MET A 531 24.68 -1.09 37.65
CA MET A 531 23.34 -1.32 38.23
C MET A 531 22.72 -0.03 38.77
N GLN A 532 23.34 1.14 38.55
CA GLN A 532 22.85 2.42 39.09
C GLN A 532 21.48 2.81 38.55
N ILE A 533 21.15 2.40 37.32
CA ILE A 533 19.88 2.73 36.66
C ILE A 533 18.69 1.86 37.13
N LEU A 534 18.95 0.81 37.92
CA LEU A 534 17.93 -0.14 38.37
C LEU A 534 17.21 0.38 39.62
N ASP A 535 15.88 0.24 39.63
CA ASP A 535 15.07 0.45 40.84
C ASP A 535 15.17 -0.75 41.79
N ASP A 536 14.54 -0.65 42.97
CA ASP A 536 14.53 -1.69 44.00
C ASP A 536 13.88 -3.01 43.57
N ASP A 537 13.11 -2.97 42.48
CA ASP A 537 12.50 -4.13 41.82
C ASP A 537 13.44 -4.87 40.86
N GLY A 538 14.64 -4.34 40.59
CA GLY A 538 15.62 -4.92 39.67
C GLY A 538 15.40 -4.59 38.19
N ILE A 539 14.56 -3.59 37.90
CA ILE A 539 14.19 -3.12 36.56
C ILE A 539 14.72 -1.68 36.37
N ALA A 540 15.17 -1.33 35.17
CA ALA A 540 15.62 0.04 34.91
C ALA A 540 14.50 1.08 35.04
N SER A 541 14.77 2.18 35.74
CA SER A 541 13.82 3.25 35.98
C SER A 541 13.58 4.13 34.74
N PRO A 542 12.32 4.48 34.40
CA PRO A 542 12.04 5.50 33.40
C PRO A 542 12.62 6.86 33.78
N GLY A 543 13.32 7.51 32.85
CA GLY A 543 13.97 8.81 33.01
C GLY A 543 15.48 8.75 33.17
N GLU A 544 16.03 7.58 33.53
CA GLU A 544 17.47 7.41 33.73
C GLU A 544 18.27 7.43 32.42
N ILE A 545 19.46 8.02 32.50
CA ILE A 545 20.42 8.06 31.38
C ILE A 545 21.21 6.75 31.36
N ILE A 546 21.13 6.04 30.24
CA ILE A 546 21.72 4.72 30.03
C ILE A 546 23.08 4.88 29.37
N ARG A 547 24.10 4.23 29.93
CA ARG A 547 25.43 4.09 29.36
C ARG A 547 25.62 2.70 28.73
N PRO A 548 26.55 2.55 27.78
CA PRO A 548 26.92 1.24 27.26
C PRO A 548 27.29 0.28 28.39
N ASN A 549 26.75 -0.94 28.33
CA ASN A 549 26.93 -2.01 29.31
C ASN A 549 26.17 -1.88 30.64
N ASP A 550 25.34 -0.85 30.81
CA ASP A 550 24.43 -0.78 31.97
C ASP A 550 23.40 -1.91 31.93
N ILE A 551 23.00 -2.40 33.11
CA ILE A 551 22.06 -3.51 33.25
C ILE A 551 20.65 -2.94 33.25
N LEU A 552 19.82 -3.35 32.28
CA LEU A 552 18.41 -2.97 32.18
C LEU A 552 17.49 -3.85 33.02
N LEU A 553 17.85 -5.14 33.16
CA LEU A 553 17.11 -6.09 33.95
C LEU A 553 18.06 -7.03 34.68
N ASN A 554 17.93 -7.08 36.00
CA ASN A 554 18.67 -8.00 36.86
C ASN A 554 17.90 -9.32 37.04
N LYS A 555 18.03 -10.20 36.04
CA LYS A 555 17.32 -11.50 35.99
C LYS A 555 18.24 -12.67 36.33
N GLU A 556 17.66 -13.66 37.02
CA GLU A 556 18.24 -14.99 37.24
C GLU A 556 17.34 -16.09 36.67
N VAL A 557 17.98 -17.13 36.12
CA VAL A 557 17.32 -18.28 35.49
C VAL A 557 17.71 -19.55 36.24
N PRO A 558 16.77 -20.46 36.55
CA PRO A 558 17.09 -21.73 37.20
C PRO A 558 17.94 -22.63 36.30
N ILE A 559 18.92 -23.33 36.87
CA ILE A 559 19.83 -24.23 36.16
C ILE A 559 19.10 -25.50 35.71
N HIS A 560 18.21 -26.03 36.55
CA HIS A 560 17.40 -27.20 36.27
C HIS A 560 16.00 -26.80 35.82
N THR A 561 15.72 -26.92 34.51
CA THR A 561 14.46 -26.52 33.88
C THR A 561 13.55 -27.70 33.50
N ARG A 562 14.04 -28.94 33.60
CA ARG A 562 13.33 -30.18 33.25
C ARG A 562 13.53 -31.24 34.34
N GLY A 563 12.47 -31.97 34.70
CA GLY A 563 12.52 -33.04 35.70
C GLY A 563 11.45 -32.92 36.79
N THR A 564 11.78 -33.38 38.00
CA THR A 564 10.88 -33.42 39.17
C THR A 564 10.23 -32.05 39.44
N ARG A 565 8.94 -32.07 39.75
CA ARG A 565 8.16 -30.87 40.07
C ARG A 565 8.70 -30.25 41.37
N VAL A 566 9.18 -29.02 41.30
CA VAL A 566 9.73 -28.28 42.45
C VAL A 566 8.80 -27.10 42.77
N SER A 567 8.58 -26.87 44.06
CA SER A 567 7.84 -25.68 44.53
C SER A 567 8.77 -24.46 44.44
N SER A 568 8.28 -23.34 43.90
CA SER A 568 9.07 -22.14 43.62
C SER A 568 9.70 -21.50 44.86
N ASP A 569 9.13 -21.71 46.05
CA ASP A 569 9.56 -21.07 47.30
C ASP A 569 10.73 -21.78 48.02
N SER A 570 11.22 -22.92 47.50
CA SER A 570 12.16 -23.79 48.23
C SER A 570 13.44 -24.15 47.46
N LEU A 571 13.85 -23.37 46.46
CA LEU A 571 15.10 -23.58 45.73
C LEU A 571 16.23 -22.73 46.33
N PRO A 572 17.41 -23.32 46.64
CA PRO A 572 18.56 -22.56 47.13
C PRO A 572 19.11 -21.63 46.03
N ASP A 573 19.77 -20.54 46.43
CA ASP A 573 20.36 -19.56 45.50
C ASP A 573 21.37 -20.19 44.52
N SER A 574 22.03 -21.28 44.91
CA SER A 574 22.94 -22.06 44.06
C SER A 574 22.24 -22.74 42.87
N ALA A 575 20.91 -22.84 42.88
CA ALA A 575 20.12 -23.41 41.80
C ALA A 575 19.86 -22.41 40.66
N TYR A 576 20.27 -21.15 40.81
CA TYR A 576 20.06 -20.08 39.84
C TYR A 576 21.37 -19.62 39.20
N LYS A 577 21.30 -19.24 37.92
CA LYS A 577 22.40 -18.62 37.17
C LYS A 577 22.03 -17.19 36.79
N PRO A 578 22.95 -16.21 36.92
CA PRO A 578 22.71 -14.84 36.47
C PRO A 578 22.53 -14.78 34.95
N ALA A 579 21.41 -14.20 34.54
CA ALA A 579 21.03 -13.96 33.14
C ALA A 579 20.68 -12.47 32.95
N ARG A 580 21.58 -11.60 33.43
CA ARG A 580 21.44 -10.15 33.41
C ARG A 580 21.37 -9.64 31.97
N GLN A 581 20.49 -8.68 31.73
CA GLN A 581 20.41 -8.04 30.43
C GLN A 581 21.12 -6.69 30.45
N SER A 582 22.18 -6.57 29.66
CA SER A 582 22.90 -5.32 29.46
C SER A 582 22.45 -4.57 28.21
N TYR A 583 22.57 -3.24 28.26
CA TYR A 583 22.37 -2.36 27.13
C TYR A 583 23.60 -2.35 26.22
N LYS A 584 23.42 -2.79 24.97
CA LYS A 584 24.45 -2.77 23.91
C LYS A 584 24.23 -1.59 22.97
N GLY A 585 24.42 -0.38 23.49
CA GLY A 585 24.36 0.86 22.72
C GLY A 585 25.72 1.31 22.20
N PRO A 586 25.75 2.22 21.21
CA PRO A 586 26.97 2.88 20.77
C PRO A 586 27.61 3.69 21.91
N GLU A 587 28.94 3.71 21.96
CA GLU A 587 29.70 4.46 22.96
C GLU A 587 29.65 5.96 22.65
N GLY A 588 29.39 6.79 23.68
CA GLY A 588 29.34 8.26 23.58
C GLY A 588 27.97 8.88 23.33
N GLU A 589 26.94 8.11 22.97
CA GLU A 589 25.56 8.62 22.80
C GLU A 589 24.79 8.58 24.13
N SER A 590 24.06 9.66 24.45
CA SER A 590 23.18 9.69 25.63
C SER A 590 21.80 9.12 25.30
N CYS A 591 21.53 7.91 25.79
CA CYS A 591 20.23 7.27 25.68
C CYS A 591 19.46 7.39 27.00
N VAL A 592 18.13 7.45 26.93
CA VAL A 592 17.27 7.55 28.11
C VAL A 592 16.24 6.43 28.09
N VAL A 593 15.97 5.80 29.23
CA VAL A 593 14.81 4.90 29.37
C VAL A 593 13.57 5.79 29.34
N ASP A 594 12.79 5.73 28.26
CA ASP A 594 11.58 6.55 28.18
C ASP A 594 10.44 5.90 28.94
N ARG A 595 10.25 4.59 28.74
CA ARG A 595 9.17 3.81 29.36
C ARG A 595 9.55 2.35 29.57
N VAL A 596 8.95 1.75 30.59
CA VAL A 596 8.98 0.31 30.83
C VAL A 596 7.55 -0.20 30.88
N SER A 597 7.29 -1.30 30.18
CA SER A 597 5.97 -1.94 30.15
C SER A 597 6.05 -3.36 30.65
N LEU A 598 5.13 -3.70 31.54
CA LEU A 598 4.91 -5.03 32.08
C LEU A 598 3.59 -5.56 31.51
N SER A 599 3.63 -6.71 30.85
CA SER A 599 2.44 -7.36 30.28
C SER A 599 2.47 -8.85 30.59
N THR A 600 1.32 -9.47 30.80
CA THR A 600 1.24 -10.92 31.05
C THR A 600 0.73 -11.63 29.80
N ASP A 601 1.46 -12.65 29.33
CA ASP A 601 1.04 -13.48 28.19
C ASP A 601 -0.14 -14.40 28.57
N ARG A 602 -0.80 -15.02 27.57
CA ARG A 602 -1.90 -16.00 27.79
C ARG A 602 -1.52 -17.14 28.75
N ASN A 603 -0.23 -17.48 28.82
CA ASN A 603 0.31 -18.53 29.69
C ASN A 603 0.65 -18.05 31.11
N GLY A 604 0.33 -16.80 31.47
CA GLY A 604 0.65 -16.25 32.79
C GLY A 604 2.13 -15.90 32.99
N ASN A 605 2.90 -15.81 31.90
CA ASN A 605 4.31 -15.38 31.92
C ASN A 605 4.40 -13.86 31.85
N LEU A 606 5.26 -13.24 32.66
CA LEU A 606 5.46 -11.80 32.66
C LEU A 606 6.45 -11.40 31.56
N SER A 607 6.04 -10.51 30.67
CA SER A 607 6.83 -9.93 29.59
C SER A 607 7.14 -8.46 29.88
N ILE A 608 8.43 -8.14 29.95
CA ILE A 608 8.95 -6.80 30.23
C ILE A 608 9.55 -6.22 28.96
N LYS A 609 9.15 -4.99 28.59
CA LYS A 609 9.65 -4.28 27.41
C LYS A 609 10.20 -2.90 27.81
N PHE A 610 11.37 -2.55 27.29
CA PHE A 610 12.00 -1.25 27.51
C PHE A 610 11.95 -0.41 26.24
N LEU A 611 11.37 0.79 26.33
CA LEU A 611 11.42 1.79 25.27
C LEU A 611 12.55 2.76 25.56
N ILE A 612 13.59 2.72 24.72
CA ILE A 612 14.76 3.59 24.84
C ILE A 612 14.64 4.71 23.82
N ARG A 613 14.79 5.94 24.30
CA ARG A 613 14.76 7.15 23.49
C ARG A 613 16.18 7.68 23.32
N HIS A 614 16.54 7.97 22.08
CA HIS A 614 17.76 8.67 21.74
C HIS A 614 17.42 9.92 20.93
N THR A 615 17.88 11.08 21.37
CA THR A 615 17.68 12.36 20.66
C THR A 615 18.94 12.68 19.88
N ARG A 616 18.84 12.70 18.55
CA ARG A 616 19.99 12.95 17.66
C ARG A 616 19.87 14.33 17.03
N ARG A 617 21.02 14.98 16.89
CA ARG A 617 21.17 16.20 16.10
C ARG A 617 21.70 15.81 14.73
N PRO A 618 21.38 16.57 13.67
CA PRO A 618 22.02 16.34 12.38
C PRO A 618 23.53 16.53 12.46
N GLU A 619 24.27 15.60 11.88
CA GLU A 619 25.73 15.58 11.83
C GLU A 619 26.23 15.40 10.38
N LEU A 620 27.55 15.50 10.18
CA LEU A 620 28.17 15.28 8.89
C LEU A 620 27.88 13.86 8.39
N GLY A 621 27.52 13.72 7.12
CA GLY A 621 27.14 12.43 6.54
C GLY A 621 25.65 12.10 6.61
N ASP A 622 24.85 12.86 7.38
CA ASP A 622 23.40 12.70 7.38
C ASP A 622 22.79 13.07 6.03
N LYS A 623 21.73 12.34 5.67
CA LYS A 623 21.05 12.49 4.39
C LYS A 623 19.80 13.36 4.54
N PHE A 624 19.55 14.16 3.52
CA PHE A 624 18.37 15.02 3.39
C PHE A 624 17.80 14.86 1.99
N SER A 625 16.49 15.09 1.87
CA SER A 625 15.82 15.02 0.59
C SER A 625 14.91 16.23 0.39
N SER A 626 14.94 16.77 -0.82
CA SER A 626 13.88 17.67 -1.30
C SER A 626 12.62 16.86 -1.65
N ARG A 627 11.55 17.55 -2.05
CA ARG A 627 10.33 16.89 -2.58
C ARG A 627 10.42 16.49 -4.06
N HIS A 628 11.59 16.64 -4.67
CA HIS A 628 11.82 16.48 -6.11
C HIS A 628 12.84 15.40 -6.46
N GLY A 629 13.05 14.41 -5.58
CA GLY A 629 13.98 13.30 -5.84
C GLY A 629 15.44 13.75 -5.93
N GLN A 630 15.79 14.84 -5.22
CA GLN A 630 17.18 15.25 -5.01
C GLN A 630 17.56 14.92 -3.57
N LYS A 631 18.42 13.92 -3.44
CA LYS A 631 19.10 13.56 -2.19
C LYS A 631 20.36 14.40 -2.05
N GLY A 632 20.64 14.88 -0.86
CA GLY A 632 21.92 15.47 -0.52
C GLY A 632 22.45 14.96 0.81
N VAL A 633 23.76 14.92 0.95
CA VAL A 633 24.47 14.54 2.18
C VAL A 633 25.03 15.81 2.82
N CYS A 634 24.92 15.94 4.14
CA CYS A 634 25.53 17.05 4.86
C CYS A 634 27.05 17.00 4.71
N GLY A 635 27.62 17.86 3.85
CA GLY A 635 29.04 17.88 3.52
C GLY A 635 29.86 18.63 4.58
N ILE A 636 29.41 19.82 4.97
CA ILE A 636 30.03 20.63 6.01
C ILE A 636 28.97 21.44 6.77
N ILE A 637 29.24 21.68 8.06
CA ILE A 637 28.43 22.53 8.94
C ILE A 637 29.26 23.78 9.23
N ILE A 638 28.76 24.95 8.83
CA ILE A 638 29.46 26.23 8.93
C ILE A 638 28.71 27.17 9.89
N GLN A 639 29.42 28.11 10.52
CA GLN A 639 28.84 29.09 11.45
C GLN A 639 27.97 30.12 10.73
N GLN A 640 26.96 30.68 11.40
CA GLN A 640 26.03 31.62 10.79
C GLN A 640 26.72 32.92 10.28
N GLU A 641 27.80 33.33 10.92
CA GLU A 641 28.58 34.52 10.54
C GLU A 641 29.26 34.41 9.18
N ASP A 642 29.65 33.19 8.77
CA ASP A 642 30.27 32.95 7.48
C ASP A 642 29.22 32.80 6.35
N PHE A 643 27.98 32.48 6.73
CA PHE A 643 26.88 32.29 5.79
C PHE A 643 26.50 33.59 5.06
N PRO A 644 26.11 33.51 3.79
CA PRO A 644 25.69 34.68 3.04
C PRO A 644 24.34 35.20 3.57
N PHE A 645 24.16 36.53 3.59
CA PHE A 645 22.98 37.17 4.17
C PHE A 645 22.38 38.21 3.22
N SER A 646 21.04 38.32 3.22
CA SER A 646 20.32 39.33 2.42
C SER A 646 20.34 40.72 3.06
N GLU A 647 19.93 41.75 2.33
CA GLU A 647 19.73 43.12 2.87
C GLU A 647 18.82 43.17 4.11
N ARG A 648 17.89 42.22 4.21
CA ARG A 648 16.96 42.09 5.35
C ARG A 648 17.55 41.29 6.52
N GLY A 649 18.80 40.84 6.42
CA GLY A 649 19.47 40.02 7.43
C GLY A 649 19.06 38.54 7.42
N ILE A 650 18.37 38.07 6.38
CA ILE A 650 18.00 36.65 6.26
C ILE A 650 19.25 35.86 5.85
N CYS A 651 19.67 34.93 6.71
CA CYS A 651 20.67 33.91 6.42
C CYS A 651 19.96 32.59 6.08
N PRO A 652 20.40 31.82 5.07
CA PRO A 652 19.79 30.54 4.76
C PRO A 652 20.15 29.47 5.81
N ASP A 653 19.30 28.45 5.91
CA ASP A 653 19.52 27.27 6.75
C ASP A 653 20.41 26.25 6.03
N LEU A 654 20.24 26.15 4.71
CA LEU A 654 21.02 25.27 3.84
C LEU A 654 21.36 25.93 2.51
N ILE A 655 22.52 25.57 1.96
CA ILE A 655 22.95 25.97 0.61
C ILE A 655 22.95 24.74 -0.28
N MET A 656 22.43 24.91 -1.50
CA MET A 656 22.43 23.90 -2.54
C MET A 656 23.14 24.40 -3.80
N ASN A 657 23.97 23.55 -4.38
CA ASN A 657 24.69 23.86 -5.61
C ASN A 657 23.75 23.89 -6.84
N PRO A 658 23.80 24.94 -7.70
CA PRO A 658 23.00 25.03 -8.93
C PRO A 658 23.31 23.95 -9.98
N HIS A 659 24.49 23.31 -9.95
CA HIS A 659 24.90 22.34 -10.99
C HIS A 659 23.96 21.13 -11.11
N GLY A 660 23.18 20.82 -10.07
CA GLY A 660 22.19 19.74 -10.12
C GLY A 660 20.98 20.02 -11.03
N PHE A 661 20.58 21.28 -11.22
CA PHE A 661 19.33 21.60 -11.94
C PHE A 661 19.39 21.30 -13.45
N PRO A 662 20.44 21.66 -14.21
CA PRO A 662 20.48 21.43 -15.66
C PRO A 662 20.44 19.95 -16.04
N SER A 663 21.20 19.11 -15.34
CA SER A 663 21.25 17.66 -15.62
C SER A 663 19.97 16.94 -15.21
N ARG A 664 19.33 17.39 -14.12
CA ARG A 664 18.16 16.71 -13.53
C ARG A 664 16.82 17.23 -14.05
N MET A 665 16.84 18.41 -14.64
CA MET A 665 15.67 19.11 -15.18
C MET A 665 14.51 19.17 -14.17
N THR A 666 14.82 19.36 -12.88
CA THR A 666 13.83 19.50 -11.80
C THR A 666 13.34 20.95 -11.72
N VAL A 667 12.57 21.37 -12.73
CA VAL A 667 12.02 22.73 -12.80
C VAL A 667 10.94 22.94 -11.74
N GLY A 668 10.20 21.88 -11.38
CA GLY A 668 9.19 21.94 -10.32
C GLY A 668 9.74 22.48 -9.00
N LYS A 669 10.99 22.17 -8.66
CA LYS A 669 11.66 22.69 -7.46
C LYS A 669 11.85 24.22 -7.51
N MET A 670 12.19 24.76 -8.67
CA MET A 670 12.34 26.21 -8.83
C MET A 670 11.00 26.94 -8.69
N ILE A 671 9.91 26.31 -9.13
CA ILE A 671 8.54 26.80 -8.96
C ILE A 671 8.10 26.68 -7.50
N GLU A 672 8.40 25.56 -6.82
CA GLU A 672 8.14 25.39 -5.38
C GLU A 672 8.81 26.50 -4.55
N LEU A 673 10.08 26.81 -4.84
CA LEU A 673 10.80 27.90 -4.19
C LEU A 673 10.13 29.27 -4.40
N LEU A 674 9.61 29.55 -5.60
CA LEU A 674 8.86 30.78 -5.89
C LEU A 674 7.55 30.83 -5.11
N GLY A 675 6.75 29.76 -5.20
CA GLY A 675 5.45 29.65 -4.54
C GLY A 675 5.58 29.68 -3.01
N GLY A 676 6.58 29.03 -2.44
CA GLY A 676 6.86 29.07 -1.00
C GLY A 676 7.15 30.49 -0.51
N LYS A 677 8.00 31.25 -1.23
CA LYS A 677 8.31 32.64 -0.90
C LYS A 677 7.10 33.56 -1.05
N ALA A 678 6.34 33.42 -2.14
CA ALA A 678 5.12 34.19 -2.34
C ALA A 678 4.08 33.88 -1.24
N GLY A 679 3.94 32.61 -0.87
CA GLY A 679 2.98 32.15 0.14
C GLY A 679 3.27 32.72 1.52
N VAL A 680 4.53 32.71 1.93
CA VAL A 680 4.96 33.34 3.20
C VAL A 680 4.75 34.85 3.15
N SER A 681 4.99 35.50 2.01
CA SER A 681 4.85 36.96 1.87
C SER A 681 3.39 37.42 1.95
N CYS A 682 2.45 36.65 1.38
CA CYS A 682 1.02 36.98 1.38
C CYS A 682 0.20 36.31 2.49
N GLY A 683 0.81 35.41 3.28
CA GLY A 683 0.13 34.66 4.33
C GLY A 683 -0.84 33.59 3.81
N ARG A 684 -0.62 33.06 2.59
CA ARG A 684 -1.46 32.00 1.99
C ARG A 684 -0.64 30.77 1.66
N PHE A 685 -1.27 29.61 1.74
CA PHE A 685 -0.71 28.37 1.19
C PHE A 685 -1.02 28.31 -0.29
N HIS A 686 0.02 28.22 -1.11
CA HIS A 686 -0.13 28.05 -2.56
C HIS A 686 -0.34 26.57 -2.90
N TYR A 687 -0.96 26.34 -4.06
CA TYR A 687 -1.23 25.00 -4.56
C TYR A 687 -0.32 24.65 -5.74
N GLY A 688 0.22 23.43 -5.73
CA GLY A 688 1.05 22.88 -6.81
C GLY A 688 0.59 21.49 -7.26
N SER A 689 -0.71 21.27 -7.38
CA SER A 689 -1.26 19.96 -7.76
C SER A 689 -0.86 19.57 -9.19
N ALA A 690 -0.77 18.27 -9.48
CA ALA A 690 -0.43 17.79 -10.81
C ALA A 690 -1.48 18.25 -11.84
N PHE A 691 -1.04 18.77 -12.98
CA PHE A 691 -1.93 19.25 -14.05
C PHE A 691 -3.02 20.25 -13.61
N GLY A 692 -2.84 20.92 -12.47
CA GLY A 692 -3.89 21.73 -11.85
C GLY A 692 -4.03 23.15 -12.40
N GLU A 693 -3.14 23.60 -13.29
CA GLU A 693 -3.15 24.97 -13.80
C GLU A 693 -4.42 25.32 -14.60
N PRO A 694 -4.99 24.42 -15.43
CA PRO A 694 -6.27 24.66 -16.10
C PRO A 694 -7.46 24.66 -15.13
N SER A 695 -7.46 23.75 -14.15
CA SER A 695 -8.55 23.60 -13.16
C SER A 695 -8.49 24.59 -11.98
N GLY A 696 -7.48 25.45 -11.91
CA GLY A 696 -7.26 26.36 -10.77
C GLY A 696 -6.83 25.64 -9.48
N HIS A 697 -6.31 24.42 -9.60
CA HIS A 697 -5.78 23.61 -8.49
C HIS A 697 -4.25 23.69 -8.38
N ALA A 698 -3.61 24.47 -9.25
CA ALA A 698 -2.22 24.87 -9.14
C ALA A 698 -2.08 26.34 -9.55
N ASP A 699 -1.26 27.09 -8.80
CA ASP A 699 -0.98 28.49 -9.11
C ASP A 699 0.00 28.59 -10.28
N LYS A 700 -0.30 29.46 -11.25
CA LYS A 700 0.62 29.73 -12.36
C LYS A 700 1.77 30.61 -11.90
N VAL A 701 2.93 30.44 -12.54
CA VAL A 701 4.15 31.22 -12.25
C VAL A 701 3.90 32.73 -12.37
N GLU A 702 3.11 33.17 -13.34
CA GLU A 702 2.76 34.58 -13.54
C GLU A 702 2.10 35.19 -12.30
N THR A 703 1.06 34.54 -11.78
CA THR A 703 0.35 34.93 -10.54
C THR A 703 1.27 34.96 -9.32
N ILE A 704 2.19 34.01 -9.22
CA ILE A 704 3.18 33.95 -8.14
C ILE A 704 4.16 35.12 -8.25
N SER A 705 4.65 35.41 -9.45
CA SER A 705 5.56 36.52 -9.73
C SER A 705 4.92 37.89 -9.45
N GLU A 706 3.66 38.10 -9.84
CA GLU A 706 2.92 39.32 -9.49
C GLU A 706 2.80 39.50 -7.98
N THR A 707 2.57 38.41 -7.25
CA THR A 707 2.48 38.42 -5.78
C THR A 707 3.81 38.82 -5.16
N LEU A 708 4.94 38.34 -5.68
CA LEU A 708 6.28 38.74 -5.21
C LEU A 708 6.56 40.22 -5.44
N VAL A 709 6.24 40.73 -6.64
CA VAL A 709 6.43 42.16 -6.98
C VAL A 709 5.60 43.06 -6.07
N LYS A 710 4.35 42.69 -5.76
CA LYS A 710 3.50 43.42 -4.81
C LYS A 710 4.11 43.59 -3.42
N HIS A 711 4.97 42.65 -2.99
CA HIS A 711 5.64 42.67 -1.67
C HIS A 711 7.11 43.17 -1.75
N GLY A 712 7.49 43.81 -2.87
CA GLY A 712 8.81 44.42 -3.04
C GLY A 712 9.94 43.41 -3.27
N PHE A 713 9.62 42.19 -3.72
CA PHE A 713 10.62 41.22 -4.17
C PHE A 713 10.74 41.21 -5.70
N CYS A 714 11.86 40.69 -6.22
CA CYS A 714 12.01 40.50 -7.66
C CYS A 714 11.00 39.46 -8.18
N TYR A 715 10.49 39.67 -9.40
CA TYR A 715 9.52 38.77 -10.06
C TYR A 715 10.04 37.34 -10.23
N ASN A 716 11.36 37.18 -10.43
CA ASN A 716 12.05 35.88 -10.51
C ASN A 716 12.42 35.31 -9.12
N GLY A 717 12.14 36.06 -8.06
CA GLY A 717 12.44 35.73 -6.66
C GLY A 717 13.93 35.68 -6.32
N LYS A 718 14.80 36.24 -7.16
CA LYS A 718 16.21 36.45 -6.83
C LYS A 718 16.37 37.67 -5.92
N ASP A 719 17.20 37.54 -4.90
CA ASP A 719 17.54 38.60 -3.96
C ASP A 719 19.04 38.94 -4.10
N PHE A 720 19.38 40.17 -3.72
CA PHE A 720 20.77 40.55 -3.48
C PHE A 720 21.23 39.99 -2.12
N ILE A 721 22.38 39.32 -2.13
CA ILE A 721 22.97 38.66 -0.95
C ILE A 721 24.44 39.07 -0.87
N TYR A 722 24.94 39.27 0.35
CA TYR A 722 26.33 39.61 0.63
C TYR A 722 27.08 38.38 1.18
N SER A 723 28.38 38.33 0.93
CA SER A 723 29.25 37.28 1.47
C SER A 723 29.54 37.54 2.96
N GLY A 724 29.42 36.50 3.80
CA GLY A 724 29.80 36.56 5.21
C GLY A 724 31.32 36.66 5.43
N PHE A 725 32.13 36.08 4.51
CA PHE A 725 33.60 36.10 4.64
C PHE A 725 34.24 37.45 4.33
N ALA A 726 33.68 38.19 3.38
CA ALA A 726 34.21 39.47 2.92
C ALA A 726 33.06 40.46 2.80
N ALA A 727 32.83 41.23 3.87
CA ALA A 727 31.71 42.17 4.03
C ALA A 727 31.64 43.30 2.96
N TYR A 728 32.56 43.34 1.99
CA TYR A 728 32.73 44.43 1.03
C TYR A 728 32.44 44.09 -0.43
N TYR A 729 32.19 42.83 -0.79
CA TYR A 729 31.88 42.47 -2.17
C TYR A 729 30.44 41.94 -2.30
N PRO A 730 29.51 42.68 -2.93
CA PRO A 730 28.27 42.07 -3.39
C PRO A 730 28.63 40.94 -4.36
N SER A 731 27.93 39.81 -4.28
CA SER A 731 28.14 38.74 -5.24
C SER A 731 27.93 39.30 -6.66
N PRO A 732 28.84 39.03 -7.62
CA PRO A 732 28.74 39.61 -8.96
C PRO A 732 27.49 39.14 -9.73
N SER A 733 26.78 38.14 -9.22
CA SER A 733 25.49 37.67 -9.74
C SER A 733 24.39 37.75 -8.67
N PRO A 734 23.15 38.17 -9.03
CA PRO A 734 22.00 38.11 -8.13
C PRO A 734 21.56 36.66 -7.90
N LEU A 735 21.23 36.32 -6.66
CA LEU A 735 21.13 34.95 -6.16
C LEU A 735 19.69 34.55 -5.83
N PHE A 736 19.38 33.26 -5.84
CA PHE A 736 18.08 32.78 -5.36
C PHE A 736 18.14 32.55 -3.84
N LEU A 737 17.49 33.42 -3.05
CA LEU A 737 17.20 33.18 -1.63
C LEU A 737 15.70 32.94 -1.47
N LYS A 738 15.31 31.72 -1.09
CA LYS A 738 13.90 31.28 -1.09
C LYS A 738 13.63 30.26 0.03
N VAL A 739 12.37 30.09 0.39
CA VAL A 739 11.94 29.12 1.43
C VAL A 739 11.40 27.87 0.74
N GLU A 740 11.89 26.69 1.13
CA GLU A 740 11.48 25.37 0.60
C GLU A 740 11.10 24.43 1.74
N ALA A 741 10.20 23.48 1.49
CA ALA A 741 10.00 22.36 2.42
C ALA A 741 11.09 21.30 2.21
N TYR A 742 11.94 21.04 3.21
CA TYR A 742 12.88 19.92 3.21
C TYR A 742 12.35 18.77 4.07
N CYS A 743 12.39 17.55 3.52
CA CYS A 743 12.19 16.35 4.30
C CYS A 743 13.55 15.87 4.80
N SER A 744 13.71 15.74 6.12
CA SER A 744 14.87 15.03 6.66
C SER A 744 14.67 13.53 6.41
N CYS A 745 15.44 13.00 5.47
CA CYS A 745 15.56 11.56 5.22
C CYS A 745 16.91 11.10 5.78
N GLN A 746 17.05 11.03 7.11
CA GLN A 746 18.20 10.36 7.72
C GLN A 746 18.09 8.84 7.44
N ASP A 747 18.59 8.41 6.28
CA ASP A 747 18.80 6.98 6.03
C ASP A 747 20.11 6.54 6.70
N TYR A 748 20.00 5.80 7.79
CA TYR A 748 21.14 5.07 8.37
C TYR A 748 21.61 3.96 7.42
#